data_AF-A0A329Z7L3-F1
#
_entry.id   AF-A0A329Z7L3-F1
#
_cell.length_a   1.000
_cell.length_b   1.000
_cell.length_c   1.000
_cell.angle_alpha   90.00
_cell.angle_beta   90.00
_cell.angle_gamma   90.00
#
_symmetry.space_group_name_H-M   'P 1'
#
loop_
_entity.id
_entity.type
_entity.pdbx_description
1 polymer ?
#
loop_
_entity_poly.entity_id
_entity_poly.type
_entity_poly.pdbx_seq_one_letter_code
_entity_poly.pdbx_strand_id
1 'polypeptide(L)'
;MLSFLGVSLALSQTLLAATQADKVNNQTFKTPSHQFSNQEVWDSKSQTFKEINGTNYYGVSKAGLVSGITLEVFNPKNPNQSLQESKLNILTPNQSLQEILEVQGTHTANSQNKNLYPIQILPFLVAGNSLKGDCINNKLLIKEAELSSVVFLKPTHIKTKNPPKKEIESKINYIIAAGVAKEGNAKNNALELQKGSYINMGVENTYSLKLNGAPYVVGGIAILGDAIGNSLSAKSGSRVDIHTAPFYKNEMGKFVFDERITHLVGGLAYNGNVRENKLNLNGVELMIHAPSGLYSSFASAHITGAFIDGDGKKAHHAIKNTLVIDEFLLGLRVDGNPPLFYDAIFLGEFFGGKTTRGNANENYIALKNVPSIGRMDKNVKVQGIYEFFAGYTLNGKANANVLDVALKSPLQVSNSYFRQNAFGFYGAFASEGASHNTIKIRNNLTIIDGTKNPNDRVNIIAGRTLAGEANSNVIDFKDSQVSLPLFVYATTQENFEGSIHYPEYAKHNKISLNNVFGRKDIRSGVEAMSVENNQIFYHNVEAQSSGEGADKESSVYIRAVNLAVNNLFKASNYWATSMLNVYGIRGEEESKNNQMIFNNVGFNTDKIAMGSGLILIGGVGKSAYHNLLSIQDLEIGAYDKEKDFIYIAASAIPDANSNLALSYDNTLYIGGDVSIHKQTLLNALSGSVIRVPSYTNNKADIITLPAPSLAQLTEDNHLILEQPLRARVVNNFEHYSLIYHSNNQDKPLVESLETPINLSSESQITLLLKKGEKAPKKGSKVALISSQNGFSDINGNTMNEAQLNQLLERISKNPKTLDYKKIPQLKQESLRVIPLTLSLGNEGRVIYGEI
;
A
#
# COMPACT_ATOMS: atom_id res chain seq x y z
N MET A 1 6.99 11.52 -58.39
CA MET A 1 5.61 12.02 -58.59
C MET A 1 4.64 10.91 -58.25
N LEU A 2 4.10 10.91 -57.03
CA LEU A 2 2.90 10.19 -56.62
C LEU A 2 2.42 10.88 -55.35
N SER A 3 1.19 11.35 -55.41
CA SER A 3 0.61 12.43 -54.60
C SER A 3 0.28 11.99 -53.17
N PHE A 4 0.77 12.79 -52.22
CA PHE A 4 0.25 12.90 -50.87
C PHE A 4 -1.22 13.35 -50.90
N LEU A 5 -2.15 12.45 -50.56
CA LEU A 5 -3.53 12.81 -50.21
C LEU A 5 -3.57 12.99 -48.70
N GLY A 6 -3.52 14.26 -48.28
CA GLY A 6 -3.77 14.67 -46.92
C GLY A 6 -5.21 14.32 -46.53
N VAL A 7 -5.36 13.52 -45.48
CA VAL A 7 -6.65 13.34 -44.80
C VAL A 7 -6.92 14.63 -44.04
N SER A 8 -7.66 15.55 -44.67
CA SER A 8 -8.26 16.67 -43.96
C SER A 8 -9.31 16.11 -43.01
N LEU A 9 -9.10 16.25 -41.70
CA LEU A 9 -10.17 16.17 -40.70
C LEU A 9 -11.16 17.30 -41.01
N ALA A 10 -12.18 17.01 -41.81
CA ALA A 10 -13.35 17.85 -41.94
C ALA A 10 -14.12 17.78 -40.61
N LEU A 11 -13.74 18.67 -39.68
CA LEU A 11 -14.54 19.01 -38.50
C LEU A 11 -15.82 19.66 -39.02
N SER A 12 -16.89 18.88 -39.13
CA SER A 12 -18.22 19.40 -39.41
C SER A 12 -18.62 20.37 -38.30
N GLN A 13 -19.04 21.57 -38.70
CA GLN A 13 -19.72 22.55 -37.86
C GLN A 13 -21.14 22.06 -37.55
N THR A 14 -21.31 20.95 -36.83
CA THR A 14 -22.64 20.54 -36.40
C THR A 14 -23.05 21.41 -35.22
N LEU A 15 -24.08 22.23 -35.43
CA LEU A 15 -24.98 22.62 -34.33
C LEU A 15 -25.31 21.32 -33.58
N LEU A 16 -25.00 21.26 -32.28
CA LEU A 16 -25.42 20.16 -31.44
C LEU A 16 -26.94 20.00 -31.59
N ALA A 17 -27.43 18.78 -31.84
CA ALA A 17 -28.87 18.49 -31.82
C ALA A 17 -29.47 18.53 -30.40
N ALA A 18 -28.65 18.83 -29.39
CA ALA A 18 -29.07 19.08 -28.02
C ALA A 18 -29.97 20.32 -27.92
N THR A 19 -30.87 20.32 -26.96
CA THR A 19 -31.87 21.37 -26.74
C THR A 19 -31.38 22.34 -25.67
N GLN A 20 -31.53 23.64 -25.90
CA GLN A 20 -31.31 24.62 -24.83
C GLN A 20 -32.41 24.47 -23.77
N ALA A 21 -32.03 24.37 -22.51
CA ALA A 21 -32.97 24.33 -21.40
C ALA A 21 -33.74 25.66 -21.25
N ASP A 22 -34.85 25.64 -20.50
CA ASP A 22 -35.71 26.81 -20.34
C ASP A 22 -34.97 27.90 -19.58
N LYS A 23 -34.91 29.09 -20.17
CA LYS A 23 -34.26 30.25 -19.56
C LYS A 23 -35.10 30.76 -18.38
N VAL A 24 -34.54 30.72 -17.17
CA VAL A 24 -35.15 31.31 -15.96
C VAL A 24 -34.75 32.78 -15.83
N ASN A 25 -33.48 33.08 -16.05
CA ASN A 25 -32.93 34.44 -16.09
C ASN A 25 -31.71 34.48 -17.02
N ASN A 26 -30.93 35.57 -17.02
CA ASN A 26 -29.79 35.74 -17.94
C ASN A 26 -28.67 34.71 -17.79
N GLN A 27 -28.57 34.02 -16.66
CA GLN A 27 -27.50 33.07 -16.36
C GLN A 27 -28.02 31.71 -15.85
N THR A 28 -29.29 31.60 -15.47
CA THR A 28 -29.90 30.37 -14.95
C THR A 28 -30.88 29.77 -15.97
N PHE A 29 -30.73 28.47 -16.17
CA PHE A 29 -31.55 27.64 -17.05
C PHE A 29 -32.06 26.43 -16.28
N LYS A 30 -33.23 25.90 -16.67
CA LYS A 30 -33.85 24.75 -16.01
C LYS A 30 -34.36 23.76 -17.04
N THR A 31 -34.10 22.47 -16.84
CA THR A 31 -34.68 21.44 -17.71
C THR A 31 -36.21 21.44 -17.56
N PRO A 32 -36.98 21.29 -18.65
CA PRO A 32 -38.41 21.07 -18.57
C PRO A 32 -38.76 19.87 -17.69
N SER A 33 -39.96 19.86 -17.10
CA SER A 33 -40.48 18.64 -16.47
C SER A 33 -40.64 17.56 -17.52
N HIS A 34 -40.28 16.33 -17.18
CA HIS A 34 -40.22 15.23 -18.13
C HIS A 34 -40.85 13.97 -17.55
N GLN A 35 -41.78 13.38 -18.30
CA GLN A 35 -42.44 12.13 -17.99
C GLN A 35 -42.83 11.43 -19.29
N PHE A 36 -42.47 10.16 -19.42
CA PHE A 36 -42.97 9.34 -20.52
C PHE A 36 -44.42 8.90 -20.26
N SER A 37 -45.22 8.87 -21.32
CA SER A 37 -46.54 8.28 -21.33
C SER A 37 -46.48 6.80 -21.74
N ASN A 38 -47.55 6.05 -21.42
CA ASN A 38 -47.67 4.66 -21.85
C ASN A 38 -47.62 4.50 -23.38
N GLN A 39 -48.11 5.49 -24.14
CA GLN A 39 -48.16 5.43 -25.61
C GLN A 39 -46.78 5.69 -26.25
N GLU A 40 -45.90 6.40 -25.55
CA GLU A 40 -44.52 6.67 -26.00
C GLU A 40 -43.62 5.45 -25.79
N VAL A 41 -43.89 4.62 -24.78
CA VAL A 41 -43.05 3.45 -24.45
C VAL A 41 -43.61 2.13 -24.99
N TRP A 42 -44.88 2.10 -25.42
CA TRP A 42 -45.57 0.88 -25.86
C TRP A 42 -46.47 1.11 -27.07
N ASP A 43 -46.40 0.20 -28.04
CA ASP A 43 -47.34 0.11 -29.14
C ASP A 43 -48.43 -0.92 -28.83
N SER A 44 -49.65 -0.42 -28.61
CA SER A 44 -50.82 -1.26 -28.29
C SER A 44 -51.32 -2.08 -29.48
N LYS A 45 -51.03 -1.68 -30.72
CA LYS A 45 -51.47 -2.39 -31.93
C LYS A 45 -50.56 -3.58 -32.23
N SER A 46 -49.24 -3.36 -32.23
CA SER A 46 -48.26 -4.43 -32.46
C SER A 46 -47.91 -5.22 -31.20
N GLN A 47 -48.35 -4.77 -30.02
CA GLN A 47 -48.00 -5.35 -28.72
C GLN A 47 -46.48 -5.43 -28.47
N THR A 48 -45.77 -4.38 -28.86
CA THR A 48 -44.30 -4.27 -28.74
C THR A 48 -43.89 -3.01 -27.97
N PHE A 49 -42.74 -3.08 -27.31
CA PHE A 49 -42.10 -1.91 -26.71
C PHE A 49 -41.58 -0.98 -27.80
N LYS A 50 -41.64 0.33 -27.55
CA LYS A 50 -41.02 1.35 -28.39
C LYS A 50 -39.67 1.73 -27.79
N GLU A 51 -38.65 1.85 -28.64
CA GLU A 51 -37.38 2.45 -28.24
C GLU A 51 -37.63 3.92 -27.94
N ILE A 52 -37.30 4.34 -26.73
CA ILE A 52 -37.42 5.74 -26.33
C ILE A 52 -36.14 6.47 -26.73
N ASN A 53 -36.33 7.66 -27.28
CA ASN A 53 -35.24 8.58 -27.54
C ASN A 53 -35.51 9.86 -26.77
N GLY A 54 -34.63 10.18 -25.81
CA GLY A 54 -34.86 11.29 -24.89
C GLY A 54 -34.42 12.63 -25.47
N THR A 55 -33.84 13.48 -24.62
CA THR A 55 -33.38 14.81 -25.03
C THR A 55 -32.12 15.17 -24.25
N ASN A 56 -31.08 15.60 -24.96
CA ASN A 56 -29.88 16.16 -24.36
C ASN A 56 -30.09 17.65 -24.11
N TYR A 57 -29.62 18.18 -22.98
CA TYR A 57 -29.83 19.57 -22.60
C TYR A 57 -28.54 20.35 -22.36
N TYR A 58 -28.56 21.63 -22.76
CA TYR A 58 -27.54 22.59 -22.35
C TYR A 58 -28.11 23.92 -21.83
N GLY A 59 -27.33 24.64 -21.02
CA GLY A 59 -27.66 26.01 -20.60
C GLY A 59 -27.29 27.03 -21.68
N VAL A 60 -26.00 27.13 -22.02
CA VAL A 60 -25.50 27.94 -23.15
C VAL A 60 -24.47 27.15 -23.95
N SER A 61 -24.58 27.21 -25.28
CA SER A 61 -23.62 26.64 -26.22
C SER A 61 -23.25 27.68 -27.27
N LYS A 62 -21.96 27.98 -27.44
CA LYS A 62 -21.49 28.87 -28.52
C LYS A 62 -20.00 28.70 -28.83
N ALA A 63 -19.56 29.32 -29.92
CA ALA A 63 -18.15 29.54 -30.18
C ALA A 63 -17.61 30.67 -29.27
N GLY A 64 -16.44 30.46 -28.65
CA GLY A 64 -15.82 31.41 -27.71
C GLY A 64 -16.33 31.28 -26.27
N LEU A 65 -15.89 32.20 -25.40
CA LEU A 65 -16.06 32.14 -23.94
C LEU A 65 -17.51 31.93 -23.48
N VAL A 66 -17.77 30.84 -22.73
CA VAL A 66 -19.01 30.63 -21.96
C VAL A 66 -18.71 30.74 -20.48
N SER A 67 -19.43 31.61 -19.76
CA SER A 67 -19.16 31.82 -18.34
C SER A 67 -20.38 32.16 -17.50
N GLY A 68 -20.36 31.69 -16.25
CA GLY A 68 -21.33 32.04 -15.22
C GLY A 68 -22.70 31.41 -15.40
N ILE A 69 -22.81 30.34 -16.20
CA ILE A 69 -24.09 29.70 -16.50
C ILE A 69 -24.43 28.65 -15.45
N THR A 70 -25.66 28.66 -14.95
CA THR A 70 -26.21 27.64 -14.06
C THR A 70 -27.30 26.87 -14.79
N LEU A 71 -27.18 25.55 -14.84
CA LEU A 71 -28.22 24.64 -15.31
C LEU A 71 -28.77 23.85 -14.12
N GLU A 72 -30.08 23.92 -13.90
CA GLU A 72 -30.79 23.18 -12.87
C GLU A 72 -31.59 22.04 -13.50
N VAL A 73 -31.38 20.84 -12.98
CA VAL A 73 -32.15 19.64 -13.33
C VAL A 73 -33.01 19.28 -12.14
N PHE A 74 -34.32 19.42 -12.31
CA PHE A 74 -35.29 19.21 -11.25
C PHE A 74 -36.57 18.59 -11.80
N ASN A 75 -36.84 17.34 -11.41
CA ASN A 75 -37.99 16.58 -11.89
C ASN A 75 -38.57 15.68 -10.78
N PRO A 76 -39.11 16.28 -9.71
CA PRO A 76 -39.54 15.54 -8.53
C PRO A 76 -40.66 14.56 -8.89
N LYS A 77 -40.57 13.34 -8.36
CA LYS A 77 -41.63 12.34 -8.54
C LYS A 77 -42.86 12.74 -7.73
N ASN A 78 -44.04 12.67 -8.35
CA ASN A 78 -45.28 13.02 -7.67
C ASN A 78 -45.56 12.00 -6.55
N PRO A 79 -45.75 12.44 -5.29
CA PRO A 79 -45.96 11.54 -4.16
C PRO A 79 -47.26 10.71 -4.25
N ASN A 80 -48.23 11.16 -5.04
CA ASN A 80 -49.51 10.48 -5.24
C ASN A 80 -49.48 9.45 -6.39
N GLN A 81 -48.37 9.37 -7.16
CA GLN A 81 -48.22 8.39 -8.23
C GLN A 81 -47.85 7.01 -7.68
N SER A 82 -48.36 5.97 -8.33
CA SER A 82 -47.94 4.60 -8.07
C SER A 82 -46.46 4.41 -8.41
N LEU A 83 -45.82 3.39 -7.82
CA LEU A 83 -44.42 3.06 -8.10
C LEU A 83 -44.15 2.86 -9.61
N GLN A 84 -45.10 2.28 -10.35
CA GLN A 84 -44.93 2.04 -11.79
C GLN A 84 -45.04 3.35 -12.60
N GLU A 85 -45.94 4.25 -12.24
CA GLU A 85 -46.02 5.59 -12.86
C GLU A 85 -44.74 6.39 -12.60
N SER A 86 -44.22 6.30 -11.38
CA SER A 86 -42.99 7.00 -10.97
C SER A 86 -41.73 6.55 -11.73
N LYS A 87 -41.74 5.38 -12.38
CA LYS A 87 -40.63 4.86 -13.20
C LYS A 87 -40.58 5.49 -14.59
N LEU A 88 -41.65 6.13 -15.04
CA LEU A 88 -41.69 6.88 -16.30
C LEU A 88 -41.20 8.33 -16.13
N ASN A 89 -41.01 8.80 -14.90
CA ASN A 89 -40.49 10.13 -14.58
C ASN A 89 -38.96 10.12 -14.50
N ILE A 90 -38.30 9.84 -15.62
CA ILE A 90 -36.84 9.79 -15.71
C ILE A 90 -36.38 10.57 -16.93
N LEU A 91 -35.27 11.28 -16.82
CA LEU A 91 -34.70 11.98 -17.97
C LEU A 91 -33.71 11.05 -18.69
N THR A 92 -33.91 10.86 -19.99
CA THR A 92 -33.03 10.02 -20.82
C THR A 92 -32.32 10.82 -21.93
N PRO A 93 -31.12 10.40 -22.36
CA PRO A 93 -30.41 11.05 -23.44
C PRO A 93 -31.04 10.76 -24.80
N ASN A 94 -30.80 11.65 -25.75
CA ASN A 94 -30.98 11.34 -27.17
C ASN A 94 -29.70 10.63 -27.65
N GLN A 95 -29.82 9.39 -28.13
CA GLN A 95 -28.67 8.57 -28.56
C GLN A 95 -28.41 8.63 -30.07
N SER A 96 -28.95 9.63 -30.76
CA SER A 96 -28.74 9.80 -32.20
C SER A 96 -27.26 10.01 -32.53
N LEU A 97 -26.79 9.39 -33.62
CA LEU A 97 -25.39 9.47 -34.07
C LEU A 97 -24.89 10.92 -34.31
N GLN A 98 -25.81 11.86 -34.52
CA GLN A 98 -25.47 13.27 -34.79
C GLN A 98 -24.93 14.02 -33.56
N GLU A 99 -25.14 13.48 -32.35
CA GLU A 99 -24.75 14.12 -31.09
C GLU A 99 -23.49 13.50 -30.45
N ILE A 100 -23.02 12.39 -31.01
CA ILE A 100 -21.86 11.66 -30.51
C ILE A 100 -20.58 12.33 -31.02
N LEU A 101 -19.70 12.66 -30.08
CA LEU A 101 -18.34 13.09 -30.33
C LEU A 101 -17.40 11.89 -30.22
N GLU A 102 -16.39 11.84 -31.08
CA GLU A 102 -15.33 10.84 -30.98
C GLU A 102 -14.03 11.47 -30.51
N VAL A 103 -13.40 10.87 -29.50
CA VAL A 103 -12.05 11.19 -29.04
C VAL A 103 -11.19 9.94 -29.05
N GLN A 104 -9.87 10.11 -29.04
CA GLN A 104 -8.92 8.99 -28.88
C GLN A 104 -8.47 8.91 -27.43
N GLY A 105 -8.41 7.71 -26.87
CA GLY A 105 -8.02 7.48 -25.48
C GLY A 105 -7.74 6.01 -25.19
N THR A 106 -7.19 5.75 -24.01
CA THR A 106 -6.75 4.40 -23.61
C THR A 106 -7.84 3.56 -22.93
N HIS A 107 -9.09 4.03 -22.98
CA HIS A 107 -10.19 3.66 -22.10
C HIS A 107 -10.35 2.16 -21.86
N THR A 108 -9.76 1.66 -20.77
CA THR A 108 -10.25 0.49 -20.06
C THR A 108 -10.10 0.75 -18.57
N ALA A 109 -10.89 0.04 -17.76
CA ALA A 109 -10.86 0.19 -16.32
C ALA A 109 -9.59 -0.38 -15.66
N ASN A 110 -8.75 -1.12 -16.41
CA ASN A 110 -7.43 -1.43 -15.89
C ASN A 110 -6.55 -0.19 -16.07
N SER A 111 -6.13 0.36 -14.94
CA SER A 111 -5.17 1.45 -14.86
C SER A 111 -3.87 1.21 -15.63
N GLN A 112 -3.57 -0.04 -16.05
CA GLN A 112 -2.39 -0.44 -16.83
C GLN A 112 -2.59 -0.61 -18.35
N ASN A 113 -3.81 -0.48 -18.91
CA ASN A 113 -3.98 -0.64 -20.36
C ASN A 113 -3.44 0.58 -21.13
N LYS A 114 -2.74 0.31 -22.23
CA LYS A 114 -2.08 1.31 -23.08
C LYS A 114 -2.70 1.38 -24.49
N ASN A 115 -3.67 0.53 -24.83
CA ASN A 115 -4.24 0.48 -26.17
C ASN A 115 -5.19 1.65 -26.42
N LEU A 116 -5.03 2.32 -27.56
CA LEU A 116 -5.88 3.42 -27.99
C LEU A 116 -7.10 2.93 -28.77
N TYR A 117 -8.26 3.49 -28.45
CA TYR A 117 -9.50 3.24 -29.17
C TYR A 117 -10.29 4.55 -29.39
N PRO A 118 -11.10 4.63 -30.47
CA PRO A 118 -12.12 5.67 -30.57
C PRO A 118 -13.12 5.52 -29.42
N ILE A 119 -13.32 6.61 -28.68
CA ILE A 119 -14.26 6.69 -27.57
C ILE A 119 -15.41 7.58 -28.00
N GLN A 120 -16.62 7.03 -27.89
CA GLN A 120 -17.86 7.74 -28.18
C GLN A 120 -18.34 8.47 -26.93
N ILE A 121 -18.43 9.79 -27.03
CA ILE A 121 -18.83 10.69 -25.97
C ILE A 121 -20.14 11.36 -26.36
N LEU A 122 -21.14 11.29 -25.48
CA LEU A 122 -22.42 11.95 -25.67
C LEU A 122 -22.63 13.01 -24.58
N PRO A 123 -22.55 14.31 -24.92
CA PRO A 123 -22.94 15.39 -24.02
C PRO A 123 -24.43 15.35 -23.69
N PHE A 124 -24.80 14.77 -22.55
CA PHE A 124 -26.19 14.61 -22.13
C PHE A 124 -26.71 15.84 -21.39
N LEU A 125 -25.99 16.29 -20.37
CA LEU A 125 -26.35 17.46 -19.57
C LEU A 125 -25.15 18.36 -19.38
N VAL A 126 -25.22 19.57 -19.94
CA VAL A 126 -24.08 20.50 -19.95
C VAL A 126 -24.50 21.93 -19.62
N ALA A 127 -24.05 22.50 -18.49
CA ALA A 127 -24.44 23.88 -18.17
C ALA A 127 -23.85 24.90 -19.17
N GLY A 128 -22.55 24.86 -19.41
CA GLY A 128 -21.87 25.66 -20.42
C GLY A 128 -21.09 24.80 -21.42
N ASN A 129 -21.29 25.02 -22.71
CA ASN A 129 -20.54 24.37 -23.78
C ASN A 129 -19.84 25.40 -24.67
N SER A 130 -18.52 25.34 -24.72
CA SER A 130 -17.68 26.28 -25.47
C SER A 130 -16.90 25.56 -26.57
N LEU A 131 -17.00 26.08 -27.79
CA LEU A 131 -16.18 25.67 -28.93
C LEU A 131 -15.11 26.73 -29.19
N LYS A 132 -13.83 26.35 -29.24
CA LYS A 132 -12.69 27.26 -29.48
C LYS A 132 -12.62 28.42 -28.47
N GLY A 133 -12.92 28.14 -27.21
CA GLY A 133 -12.90 29.12 -26.13
C GLY A 133 -13.01 28.47 -24.77
N ASP A 134 -12.79 29.24 -23.71
CA ASP A 134 -12.87 28.73 -22.34
C ASP A 134 -14.33 28.58 -21.85
N CYS A 135 -14.55 27.61 -20.96
CA CYS A 135 -15.79 27.40 -20.24
C CYS A 135 -15.54 27.62 -18.73
N ILE A 136 -16.01 28.75 -18.18
CA ILE A 136 -15.55 29.27 -16.89
C ILE A 136 -16.68 29.51 -15.88
N ASN A 137 -16.54 29.06 -14.63
CA ASN A 137 -17.46 29.37 -13.52
C ASN A 137 -18.92 28.93 -13.76
N ASN A 138 -19.14 27.86 -14.53
CA ASN A 138 -20.50 27.33 -14.76
C ASN A 138 -20.88 26.33 -13.67
N LYS A 139 -22.19 26.13 -13.47
CA LYS A 139 -22.75 25.26 -12.43
C LYS A 139 -23.80 24.31 -12.99
N LEU A 140 -23.72 23.03 -12.65
CA LEU A 140 -24.78 22.06 -12.89
C LEU A 140 -25.31 21.57 -11.55
N LEU A 141 -26.59 21.82 -11.29
CA LEU A 141 -27.28 21.40 -10.08
C LEU A 141 -28.31 20.33 -10.44
N ILE A 142 -28.13 19.11 -9.94
CA ILE A 142 -29.14 18.06 -10.06
C ILE A 142 -29.81 17.93 -8.70
N LYS A 143 -31.14 17.97 -8.67
CA LYS A 143 -31.96 17.86 -7.46
C LYS A 143 -33.24 17.09 -7.76
N GLU A 144 -33.62 16.15 -6.90
CA GLU A 144 -34.91 15.41 -7.01
C GLU A 144 -35.22 14.95 -8.45
N ALA A 145 -34.22 14.40 -9.15
CA ALA A 145 -34.33 13.97 -10.54
C ALA A 145 -33.62 12.64 -10.74
N GLU A 146 -34.19 11.76 -11.54
CA GLU A 146 -33.56 10.50 -11.97
C GLU A 146 -33.09 10.62 -13.41
N LEU A 147 -31.79 10.41 -13.61
CA LEU A 147 -31.14 10.35 -14.91
C LEU A 147 -30.95 8.89 -15.30
N SER A 148 -31.28 8.53 -16.54
CA SER A 148 -31.10 7.17 -17.00
C SER A 148 -30.76 7.08 -18.48
N SER A 149 -29.95 6.09 -18.88
CA SER A 149 -29.68 5.83 -20.30
C SER A 149 -30.57 4.73 -20.88
N VAL A 150 -31.62 4.32 -20.17
CA VAL A 150 -32.53 3.29 -20.65
C VAL A 150 -33.15 3.68 -21.98
N VAL A 151 -33.18 2.72 -22.91
CA VAL A 151 -33.79 2.86 -24.23
C VAL A 151 -35.11 2.11 -24.33
N PHE A 152 -35.46 1.30 -23.33
CA PHE A 152 -36.79 0.72 -23.19
C PHE A 152 -37.33 0.86 -21.78
N LEU A 153 -38.58 1.32 -21.67
CA LEU A 153 -39.33 1.42 -20.43
C LEU A 153 -40.57 0.53 -20.42
N LYS A 154 -40.94 0.07 -19.23
CA LYS A 154 -42.14 -0.72 -19.04
C LYS A 154 -43.36 0.19 -18.82
N PRO A 155 -44.43 0.08 -19.64
CA PRO A 155 -45.63 0.89 -19.41
C PRO A 155 -46.34 0.44 -18.13
N THR A 156 -47.07 1.35 -17.50
CA THR A 156 -47.66 1.16 -16.17
C THR A 156 -48.72 0.04 -16.12
N HIS A 157 -49.37 -0.23 -17.26
CA HIS A 157 -50.44 -1.21 -17.37
C HIS A 157 -49.94 -2.65 -17.65
N ILE A 158 -48.67 -2.85 -17.97
CA ILE A 158 -48.11 -4.18 -18.29
C ILE A 158 -47.24 -4.66 -17.13
N LYS A 159 -47.59 -5.79 -16.51
CA LYS A 159 -46.86 -6.34 -15.35
C LYS A 159 -45.94 -7.52 -15.69
N THR A 160 -46.26 -8.35 -16.69
CA THR A 160 -45.58 -9.64 -16.91
C THR A 160 -44.49 -9.62 -17.97
N LYS A 161 -44.57 -8.72 -18.96
CA LYS A 161 -43.57 -8.64 -20.05
C LYS A 161 -42.41 -7.72 -19.66
N ASN A 162 -41.17 -8.17 -19.87
CA ASN A 162 -39.99 -7.32 -19.76
C ASN A 162 -39.65 -6.72 -21.13
N PRO A 163 -39.04 -5.52 -21.16
CA PRO A 163 -38.54 -4.94 -22.39
C PRO A 163 -37.56 -5.87 -23.13
N PRO A 164 -37.50 -5.79 -24.48
CA PRO A 164 -36.54 -6.55 -25.27
C PRO A 164 -35.11 -6.10 -24.95
N LYS A 165 -34.14 -6.93 -25.36
CA LYS A 165 -32.72 -6.57 -25.33
C LYS A 165 -32.32 -6.06 -26.71
N LYS A 166 -31.44 -5.07 -26.81
CA LYS A 166 -30.87 -4.65 -28.10
C LYS A 166 -29.90 -5.72 -28.59
N GLU A 167 -29.90 -6.02 -29.89
CA GLU A 167 -28.97 -7.01 -30.45
C GLU A 167 -27.53 -6.45 -30.53
N ILE A 168 -27.40 -5.16 -30.90
CA ILE A 168 -26.10 -4.48 -31.05
C ILE A 168 -25.66 -3.89 -29.71
N GLU A 169 -24.42 -4.18 -29.30
CA GLU A 169 -23.81 -3.52 -28.13
C GLU A 169 -23.42 -2.07 -28.46
N SER A 170 -23.85 -1.13 -27.63
CA SER A 170 -23.43 0.28 -27.67
C SER A 170 -22.48 0.57 -26.52
N LYS A 171 -21.46 1.40 -26.76
CA LYS A 171 -20.47 1.80 -25.75
C LYS A 171 -20.34 3.32 -25.71
N ILE A 172 -21.32 3.98 -25.11
CA ILE A 172 -21.40 5.45 -25.08
C ILE A 172 -20.99 5.99 -23.70
N ASN A 173 -20.12 6.99 -23.68
CA ASN A 173 -19.79 7.74 -22.46
C ASN A 173 -20.74 8.93 -22.31
N TYR A 174 -21.69 8.83 -21.38
CA TYR A 174 -22.69 9.86 -21.13
C TYR A 174 -22.10 10.96 -20.24
N ILE A 175 -21.85 12.14 -20.81
CA ILE A 175 -21.28 13.28 -20.07
C ILE A 175 -22.38 14.07 -19.38
N ILE A 176 -22.25 14.18 -18.06
CA ILE A 176 -23.02 15.06 -17.19
C ILE A 176 -22.01 16.04 -16.60
N ALA A 177 -21.95 17.27 -17.10
CA ALA A 177 -20.91 18.22 -16.75
C ALA A 177 -21.39 19.66 -16.56
N ALA A 178 -20.75 20.41 -15.66
CA ALA A 178 -21.04 21.84 -15.54
C ALA A 178 -20.39 22.66 -16.67
N GLY A 179 -19.22 22.24 -17.17
CA GLY A 179 -18.58 22.90 -18.30
C GLY A 179 -17.92 21.93 -19.26
N VAL A 180 -18.18 22.09 -20.55
CA VAL A 180 -17.46 21.42 -21.65
C VAL A 180 -16.73 22.50 -22.47
N ALA A 181 -15.43 22.33 -22.66
CA ALA A 181 -14.62 23.18 -23.53
C ALA A 181 -13.90 22.32 -24.58
N LYS A 182 -14.10 22.62 -25.86
CA LYS A 182 -13.36 22.00 -26.98
C LYS A 182 -12.41 23.02 -27.57
N GLU A 183 -11.12 22.67 -27.68
CA GLU A 183 -10.05 23.58 -28.10
C GLU A 183 -9.98 24.84 -27.21
N GLY A 184 -10.20 24.64 -25.91
CA GLY A 184 -10.22 25.67 -24.87
C GLY A 184 -10.23 25.02 -23.48
N ASN A 185 -10.20 25.82 -22.43
CA ASN A 185 -10.05 25.31 -21.06
C ASN A 185 -11.37 25.25 -20.31
N ALA A 186 -11.55 24.23 -19.48
CA ALA A 186 -12.63 24.17 -18.50
C ALA A 186 -12.12 24.66 -17.15
N LYS A 187 -12.60 25.81 -16.68
CA LYS A 187 -12.08 26.49 -15.48
C LYS A 187 -13.15 26.70 -14.42
N ASN A 188 -12.91 26.26 -13.18
CA ASN A 188 -13.75 26.58 -12.02
C ASN A 188 -15.24 26.21 -12.18
N ASN A 189 -15.56 25.19 -12.98
CA ASN A 189 -16.94 24.73 -13.13
C ASN A 189 -17.30 23.80 -11.96
N ALA A 190 -18.57 23.78 -11.55
CA ALA A 190 -19.01 23.01 -10.39
C ALA A 190 -20.27 22.19 -10.68
N LEU A 191 -20.19 20.88 -10.45
CA LEU A 191 -21.35 20.00 -10.46
C LEU A 191 -21.74 19.64 -9.01
N GLU A 192 -23.02 19.76 -8.69
CA GLU A 192 -23.56 19.29 -7.42
C GLU A 192 -24.67 18.25 -7.62
N LEU A 193 -24.51 17.09 -6.98
CA LEU A 193 -25.59 16.14 -6.76
C LEU A 193 -26.22 16.45 -5.40
N GLN A 194 -27.44 16.99 -5.42
CA GLN A 194 -28.18 17.36 -4.21
C GLN A 194 -29.14 16.25 -3.77
N LYS A 195 -29.86 16.49 -2.67
CA LYS A 195 -30.85 15.55 -2.15
C LYS A 195 -31.86 15.16 -3.22
N GLY A 196 -32.13 13.86 -3.32
CA GLY A 196 -33.09 13.28 -4.28
C GLY A 196 -32.53 13.07 -5.68
N SER A 197 -31.29 13.48 -5.97
CA SER A 197 -30.63 13.19 -7.24
C SER A 197 -30.32 11.73 -7.37
N TYR A 198 -30.57 11.16 -8.55
CA TYR A 198 -30.34 9.75 -8.81
C TYR A 198 -29.75 9.55 -10.20
N ILE A 199 -28.52 9.04 -10.26
CA ILE A 199 -27.83 8.69 -11.51
C ILE A 199 -27.95 7.18 -11.71
N ASN A 200 -28.86 6.73 -12.58
CA ASN A 200 -29.11 5.33 -12.94
C ASN A 200 -28.83 5.14 -14.44
N MET A 201 -27.57 5.35 -14.83
CA MET A 201 -27.13 5.44 -16.21
C MET A 201 -26.09 4.37 -16.55
N GLY A 202 -26.01 4.03 -17.83
CA GLY A 202 -25.11 3.01 -18.37
C GLY A 202 -25.81 1.69 -18.75
N VAL A 203 -27.14 1.61 -18.68
CA VAL A 203 -27.92 0.40 -18.98
C VAL A 203 -28.95 0.62 -20.08
N GLU A 204 -29.16 -0.39 -20.93
CA GLU A 204 -30.24 -0.42 -21.94
C GLU A 204 -31.62 -0.41 -21.28
N ASN A 205 -31.73 -1.16 -20.19
CA ASN A 205 -32.97 -1.39 -19.48
C ASN A 205 -32.62 -1.91 -18.08
N THR A 206 -33.28 -1.38 -17.05
CA THR A 206 -33.03 -1.79 -15.67
C THR A 206 -33.33 -3.26 -15.43
N TYR A 207 -34.23 -3.93 -16.17
CA TYR A 207 -34.56 -5.34 -15.89
C TYR A 207 -33.54 -6.36 -16.39
N SER A 208 -32.72 -6.01 -17.40
CA SER A 208 -31.70 -6.91 -17.97
C SER A 208 -30.28 -6.51 -17.59
N LEU A 209 -30.06 -5.25 -17.19
CA LEU A 209 -28.76 -4.66 -16.87
C LEU A 209 -27.70 -4.83 -17.97
N LYS A 210 -28.13 -4.98 -19.23
CA LYS A 210 -27.21 -4.94 -20.36
C LYS A 210 -26.69 -3.52 -20.49
N LEU A 211 -25.37 -3.35 -20.49
CA LEU A 211 -24.77 -2.02 -20.50
C LEU A 211 -24.78 -1.41 -21.91
N ASN A 212 -25.26 -0.17 -22.02
CA ASN A 212 -25.17 0.63 -23.25
C ASN A 212 -24.15 1.77 -23.16
N GLY A 213 -23.38 1.84 -22.08
CA GLY A 213 -22.44 2.92 -21.86
C GLY A 213 -22.04 3.09 -20.40
N ALA A 214 -21.46 4.24 -20.08
CA ALA A 214 -21.04 4.62 -18.74
C ALA A 214 -21.37 6.09 -18.43
N PRO A 215 -21.79 6.42 -17.20
CA PRO A 215 -21.92 7.81 -16.77
C PRO A 215 -20.56 8.42 -16.41
N TYR A 216 -20.35 9.64 -16.90
CA TYR A 216 -19.25 10.52 -16.53
C TYR A 216 -19.86 11.75 -15.87
N VAL A 217 -19.87 11.73 -14.54
CA VAL A 217 -20.31 12.87 -13.74
C VAL A 217 -19.09 13.71 -13.43
N VAL A 218 -18.98 14.87 -14.07
CA VAL A 218 -17.73 15.65 -14.11
C VAL A 218 -17.97 17.11 -13.74
N GLY A 219 -17.13 17.71 -12.91
CA GLY A 219 -17.17 19.15 -12.65
C GLY A 219 -16.95 19.97 -13.93
N GLY A 220 -15.89 19.66 -14.69
CA GLY A 220 -15.64 20.23 -16.01
C GLY A 220 -14.75 19.34 -16.87
N ILE A 221 -14.99 19.39 -18.18
CA ILE A 221 -14.27 18.61 -19.20
C ILE A 221 -13.64 19.54 -20.24
N ALA A 222 -12.36 19.30 -20.53
CA ALA A 222 -11.64 19.95 -21.62
C ALA A 222 -11.21 18.92 -22.67
N ILE A 223 -11.44 19.22 -23.95
CA ILE A 223 -10.98 18.41 -25.08
C ILE A 223 -9.95 19.26 -25.83
N LEU A 224 -8.69 18.80 -25.89
CA LEU A 224 -7.56 19.56 -26.43
C LEU A 224 -7.32 20.89 -25.67
N GLY A 225 -7.48 20.86 -24.35
CA GLY A 225 -7.27 22.00 -23.45
C GLY A 225 -7.22 21.53 -22.00
N ASP A 226 -6.99 22.45 -21.06
CA ASP A 226 -6.77 22.10 -19.67
C ASP A 226 -8.06 22.15 -18.83
N ALA A 227 -8.18 21.25 -17.85
CA ALA A 227 -9.23 21.31 -16.82
C ALA A 227 -8.64 21.81 -15.50
N ILE A 228 -9.05 23.01 -15.07
CA ILE A 228 -8.43 23.74 -13.97
C ILE A 228 -9.48 24.13 -12.91
N GLY A 229 -9.28 23.74 -11.65
CA GLY A 229 -10.13 24.23 -10.55
C GLY A 229 -11.59 23.74 -10.57
N ASN A 230 -11.94 22.76 -11.40
CA ASN A 230 -13.30 22.25 -11.50
C ASN A 230 -13.65 21.38 -10.30
N SER A 231 -14.94 21.25 -9.98
CA SER A 231 -15.38 20.51 -8.81
C SER A 231 -16.63 19.66 -9.02
N LEU A 232 -16.65 18.50 -8.36
CA LEU A 232 -17.82 17.67 -8.16
C LEU A 232 -18.10 17.53 -6.65
N SER A 233 -19.32 17.84 -6.23
CA SER A 233 -19.79 17.57 -4.86
C SER A 233 -21.03 16.68 -4.88
N ALA A 234 -20.90 15.47 -4.32
CA ALA A 234 -22.01 14.55 -4.14
C ALA A 234 -22.49 14.59 -2.68
N LYS A 235 -23.68 15.16 -2.46
CA LYS A 235 -24.21 15.47 -1.12
C LYS A 235 -25.14 14.37 -0.60
N SER A 236 -25.38 14.39 0.70
CA SER A 236 -26.26 13.43 1.36
C SER A 236 -27.66 13.40 0.76
N GLY A 237 -28.19 12.18 0.59
CA GLY A 237 -29.47 11.92 -0.05
C GLY A 237 -29.42 11.92 -1.58
N SER A 238 -28.24 12.03 -2.20
CA SER A 238 -28.03 11.70 -3.62
C SER A 238 -27.61 10.24 -3.78
N ARG A 239 -27.86 9.66 -4.97
CA ARG A 239 -27.59 8.26 -5.29
C ARG A 239 -26.95 8.11 -6.66
N VAL A 240 -26.01 7.16 -6.79
CA VAL A 240 -25.38 6.79 -8.05
C VAL A 240 -25.37 5.26 -8.15
N ASP A 241 -26.01 4.71 -9.18
CA ASP A 241 -25.94 3.28 -9.49
C ASP A 241 -24.59 2.96 -10.12
N ILE A 242 -24.02 1.83 -9.69
CA ILE A 242 -22.81 1.23 -10.21
C ILE A 242 -23.20 -0.16 -10.73
N HIS A 243 -23.31 -0.26 -12.05
CA HIS A 243 -23.68 -1.51 -12.71
C HIS A 243 -22.46 -2.40 -12.94
N THR A 244 -22.70 -3.72 -13.00
CA THR A 244 -21.67 -4.72 -13.31
C THR A 244 -21.15 -4.58 -14.73
N ALA A 245 -19.90 -4.13 -14.88
CA ALA A 245 -19.23 -4.06 -16.18
C ALA A 245 -18.66 -5.43 -16.62
N PRO A 246 -18.67 -5.75 -17.93
CA PRO A 246 -17.92 -6.88 -18.46
C PRO A 246 -16.44 -6.78 -18.10
N PHE A 247 -15.82 -7.94 -17.87
CA PHE A 247 -14.40 -8.00 -17.50
C PHE A 247 -13.79 -9.32 -17.94
N TYR A 248 -12.46 -9.35 -17.98
CA TYR A 248 -11.68 -10.57 -18.05
C TYR A 248 -10.58 -10.53 -16.97
N LYS A 249 -9.93 -11.68 -16.72
CA LYS A 249 -8.73 -11.75 -15.89
C LYS A 249 -7.50 -11.78 -16.79
N ASN A 250 -6.53 -10.92 -16.54
CA ASN A 250 -5.26 -10.97 -17.26
C ASN A 250 -4.38 -12.15 -16.76
N GLU A 251 -3.20 -12.33 -17.36
CA GLU A 251 -2.24 -13.40 -17.02
C GLU A 251 -1.78 -13.36 -15.55
N MET A 252 -1.85 -12.19 -14.92
CA MET A 252 -1.55 -11.99 -13.49
C MET A 252 -2.78 -12.20 -12.58
N GLY A 253 -3.91 -12.65 -13.13
CA GLY A 253 -5.16 -12.85 -12.41
C GLY A 253 -5.90 -11.58 -12.00
N LYS A 254 -5.46 -10.39 -12.45
CA LYS A 254 -6.11 -9.10 -12.15
C LYS A 254 -7.33 -8.89 -13.04
N PHE A 255 -8.37 -8.27 -12.47
CA PHE A 255 -9.59 -7.92 -13.18
C PHE A 255 -9.34 -6.74 -14.13
N VAL A 256 -9.73 -6.90 -15.39
CA VAL A 256 -9.71 -5.83 -16.39
C VAL A 256 -11.15 -5.59 -16.83
N PHE A 257 -11.76 -4.51 -16.35
CA PHE A 257 -13.11 -4.14 -16.76
C PHE A 257 -13.10 -3.33 -18.06
N ASP A 258 -14.18 -3.48 -18.80
CA ASP A 258 -14.50 -2.70 -19.98
C ASP A 258 -14.71 -1.21 -19.65
N GLU A 259 -14.69 -0.34 -20.66
CA GLU A 259 -14.86 1.12 -20.55
C GLU A 259 -16.20 1.57 -19.93
N ARG A 260 -17.17 0.66 -19.84
CA ARG A 260 -18.54 0.87 -19.33
C ARG A 260 -18.63 0.90 -17.79
N ILE A 261 -17.58 1.38 -17.10
CA ILE A 261 -17.58 1.60 -15.65
C ILE A 261 -17.98 3.04 -15.29
N THR A 262 -18.50 3.24 -14.08
CA THR A 262 -18.94 4.56 -13.61
C THR A 262 -17.77 5.47 -13.27
N HIS A 263 -17.85 6.75 -13.66
CA HIS A 263 -16.84 7.77 -13.38
C HIS A 263 -17.42 8.97 -12.62
N LEU A 264 -16.88 9.23 -11.44
CA LEU A 264 -17.12 10.46 -10.67
C LEU A 264 -15.83 11.27 -10.62
N VAL A 265 -15.85 12.49 -11.18
CA VAL A 265 -14.61 13.21 -11.51
C VAL A 265 -14.72 14.70 -11.18
N GLY A 266 -13.73 15.27 -10.49
CA GLY A 266 -13.66 16.73 -10.30
C GLY A 266 -13.38 17.47 -11.61
N GLY A 267 -12.33 17.07 -12.34
CA GLY A 267 -12.02 17.57 -13.68
C GLY A 267 -11.44 16.51 -14.63
N LEU A 268 -11.81 16.57 -15.90
CA LEU A 268 -11.38 15.63 -16.94
C LEU A 268 -10.74 16.40 -18.10
N ALA A 269 -9.59 15.94 -18.58
CA ALA A 269 -9.02 16.46 -19.82
C ALA A 269 -8.74 15.33 -20.80
N TYR A 270 -9.17 15.51 -22.05
CA TYR A 270 -8.71 14.73 -23.19
C TYR A 270 -7.56 15.47 -23.86
N ASN A 271 -6.34 14.93 -23.80
CA ASN A 271 -5.11 15.55 -24.33
C ASN A 271 -4.86 16.96 -23.75
N GLY A 272 -4.93 17.10 -22.43
CA GLY A 272 -4.66 18.35 -21.71
C GLY A 272 -4.29 18.10 -20.26
N ASN A 273 -3.83 19.13 -19.55
CA ASN A 273 -3.47 19.02 -18.14
C ASN A 273 -4.72 19.06 -17.26
N VAL A 274 -4.60 18.46 -16.07
CA VAL A 274 -5.59 18.62 -15.00
C VAL A 274 -4.95 19.19 -13.75
N ARG A 275 -5.44 20.34 -13.30
CA ARG A 275 -4.85 21.08 -12.19
C ARG A 275 -5.89 21.58 -11.18
N GLU A 276 -5.60 21.44 -9.90
CA GLU A 276 -6.40 22.06 -8.81
C GLU A 276 -7.88 21.66 -8.79
N ASN A 277 -8.26 20.56 -9.46
CA ASN A 277 -9.65 20.10 -9.46
C ASN A 277 -9.96 19.35 -8.16
N LYS A 278 -11.26 19.28 -7.82
CA LYS A 278 -11.71 18.72 -6.55
C LYS A 278 -12.90 17.79 -6.71
N LEU A 279 -12.87 16.65 -6.02
CA LEU A 279 -14.04 15.82 -5.78
C LEU A 279 -14.33 15.74 -4.28
N ASN A 280 -15.59 15.93 -3.89
CA ASN A 280 -16.05 15.74 -2.52
C ASN A 280 -17.24 14.78 -2.44
N LEU A 281 -17.06 13.66 -1.73
CA LEU A 281 -18.14 12.76 -1.34
C LEU A 281 -18.57 13.06 0.09
N ASN A 282 -19.82 13.50 0.24
CA ASN A 282 -20.40 13.90 1.52
C ASN A 282 -21.79 13.28 1.70
N GLY A 283 -21.81 11.97 1.92
CA GLY A 283 -23.00 11.18 2.22
C GLY A 283 -23.77 10.66 1.00
N VAL A 284 -23.17 10.66 -0.19
CA VAL A 284 -23.77 10.02 -1.37
C VAL A 284 -23.90 8.51 -1.16
N GLU A 285 -24.97 7.91 -1.63
CA GLU A 285 -25.13 6.46 -1.65
C GLU A 285 -24.68 5.89 -3.01
N LEU A 286 -23.70 4.99 -2.95
CA LEU A 286 -23.20 4.23 -4.08
C LEU A 286 -23.97 2.90 -4.11
N MET A 287 -24.85 2.78 -5.09
CA MET A 287 -25.81 1.68 -5.21
C MET A 287 -25.25 0.63 -6.17
N ILE A 288 -24.87 -0.53 -5.65
CA ILE A 288 -24.48 -1.64 -6.52
C ILE A 288 -25.75 -2.21 -7.13
N HIS A 289 -25.86 -2.17 -8.46
CA HIS A 289 -27.06 -2.62 -9.16
C HIS A 289 -26.82 -3.99 -9.79
N ALA A 290 -27.46 -4.97 -9.18
CA ALA A 290 -27.35 -6.38 -9.45
C ALA A 290 -28.53 -6.92 -10.28
N PRO A 291 -28.28 -7.84 -11.23
CA PRO A 291 -29.34 -8.45 -12.02
C PRO A 291 -30.11 -9.48 -11.19
N SER A 292 -31.38 -9.68 -11.54
CA SER A 292 -32.24 -10.70 -10.96
C SER A 292 -31.65 -12.11 -11.13
N GLY A 293 -31.81 -12.96 -10.10
CA GLY A 293 -31.52 -14.40 -10.18
C GLY A 293 -30.05 -14.80 -10.00
N LEU A 294 -29.15 -13.86 -9.73
CA LEU A 294 -27.78 -14.16 -9.29
C LEU A 294 -27.71 -14.25 -7.75
N TYR A 295 -26.65 -14.88 -7.24
CA TYR A 295 -26.33 -14.94 -5.80
C TYR A 295 -25.19 -14.00 -5.41
N SER A 296 -24.50 -13.41 -6.40
CA SER A 296 -23.45 -12.40 -6.20
C SER A 296 -23.29 -11.53 -7.45
N SER A 297 -22.64 -10.37 -7.27
CA SER A 297 -22.22 -9.48 -8.36
C SER A 297 -20.96 -8.73 -7.97
N PHE A 298 -20.31 -8.14 -8.97
CA PHE A 298 -19.16 -7.26 -8.80
C PHE A 298 -19.39 -6.01 -9.64
N ALA A 299 -19.07 -4.84 -9.10
CA ALA A 299 -19.16 -3.59 -9.84
C ALA A 299 -17.95 -2.71 -9.52
N SER A 300 -17.52 -1.92 -10.50
CA SER A 300 -16.33 -1.08 -10.40
C SER A 300 -16.64 0.36 -10.74
N ALA A 301 -15.94 1.29 -10.08
CA ALA A 301 -16.02 2.71 -10.38
C ALA A 301 -14.67 3.40 -10.20
N HIS A 302 -14.44 4.42 -11.02
CA HIS A 302 -13.38 5.40 -10.82
C HIS A 302 -13.93 6.62 -10.09
N ILE A 303 -13.30 6.98 -8.98
CA ILE A 303 -13.67 8.15 -8.18
C ILE A 303 -12.42 9.00 -8.01
N THR A 304 -12.39 10.20 -8.61
CA THR A 304 -11.13 10.92 -8.76
C THR A 304 -11.25 12.43 -8.66
N GLY A 305 -10.25 13.06 -8.04
CA GLY A 305 -10.09 14.52 -8.07
C GLY A 305 -9.96 15.03 -9.50
N ALA A 306 -9.09 14.40 -10.28
CA ALA A 306 -9.05 14.56 -11.73
C ALA A 306 -8.29 13.43 -12.43
N PHE A 307 -8.57 13.24 -13.72
CA PHE A 307 -7.69 12.44 -14.55
C PHE A 307 -7.60 12.95 -15.99
N ILE A 308 -6.53 12.52 -16.64
CA ILE A 308 -6.24 12.79 -18.05
C ILE A 308 -6.45 11.50 -18.83
N ASP A 309 -7.16 11.61 -19.94
CA ASP A 309 -7.19 10.59 -20.98
C ASP A 309 -6.74 11.21 -22.31
N GLY A 310 -6.44 10.41 -23.31
CA GLY A 310 -5.96 10.92 -24.58
C GLY A 310 -5.13 9.96 -25.39
N ASP A 311 -4.57 10.47 -26.49
CA ASP A 311 -3.83 9.68 -27.47
C ASP A 311 -2.42 9.28 -27.01
N GLY A 312 -2.03 9.66 -25.79
CA GLY A 312 -0.74 9.32 -25.19
C GLY A 312 0.49 9.90 -25.90
N LYS A 313 0.33 10.76 -26.92
CA LYS A 313 1.46 11.27 -27.71
C LYS A 313 2.23 12.36 -26.99
N LYS A 314 1.55 13.19 -26.20
CA LYS A 314 2.15 14.26 -25.40
C LYS A 314 2.03 13.94 -23.91
N ALA A 315 3.01 14.41 -23.15
CA ALA A 315 2.94 14.37 -21.70
C ALA A 315 1.98 15.46 -21.19
N HIS A 316 1.06 15.05 -20.33
CA HIS A 316 0.09 15.91 -19.67
C HIS A 316 0.08 15.60 -18.17
N HIS A 317 -0.02 16.65 -17.36
CA HIS A 317 0.27 16.55 -15.94
C HIS A 317 -1.00 16.67 -15.09
N ALA A 318 -1.09 15.81 -14.06
CA ALA A 318 -2.10 15.85 -13.02
C ALA A 318 -1.49 16.49 -11.75
N ILE A 319 -1.81 17.76 -11.50
CA ILE A 319 -1.13 18.58 -10.49
C ILE A 319 -2.12 19.13 -9.46
N LYS A 320 -1.84 18.95 -8.16
CA LYS A 320 -2.61 19.59 -7.07
C LYS A 320 -4.10 19.28 -7.05
N ASN A 321 -4.51 18.13 -7.59
CA ASN A 321 -5.91 17.72 -7.55
C ASN A 321 -6.23 17.08 -6.19
N THR A 322 -7.49 17.21 -5.78
CA THR A 322 -7.93 16.87 -4.43
C THR A 322 -9.14 15.96 -4.45
N LEU A 323 -9.06 14.85 -3.72
CA LEU A 323 -10.20 13.98 -3.40
C LEU A 323 -10.47 14.03 -1.89
N VAL A 324 -11.69 14.39 -1.50
CA VAL A 324 -12.14 14.35 -0.11
C VAL A 324 -13.31 13.38 0.00
N ILE A 325 -13.17 12.42 0.91
CA ILE A 325 -14.25 11.51 1.30
C ILE A 325 -14.59 11.80 2.75
N ASP A 326 -15.54 12.71 2.94
CA ASP A 326 -16.14 12.95 4.25
C ASP A 326 -16.98 11.74 4.67
N GLU A 327 -17.81 11.25 3.75
CA GLU A 327 -18.63 10.04 3.89
C GLU A 327 -19.20 9.60 2.53
N PHE A 328 -19.42 8.30 2.34
CA PHE A 328 -20.40 7.77 1.39
C PHE A 328 -21.10 6.56 2.03
N LEU A 329 -22.16 6.05 1.40
CA LEU A 329 -22.89 4.86 1.83
C LEU A 329 -22.82 3.79 0.74
N LEU A 330 -22.89 2.51 1.14
CA LEU A 330 -23.02 1.37 0.23
C LEU A 330 -24.44 0.83 0.29
N GLY A 331 -25.11 0.82 -0.86
CA GLY A 331 -26.44 0.25 -1.01
C GLY A 331 -26.48 -0.83 -2.09
N LEU A 332 -27.53 -1.65 -2.07
CA LEU A 332 -27.75 -2.71 -3.05
C LEU A 332 -29.14 -2.55 -3.67
N ARG A 333 -29.20 -2.64 -5.00
CA ARG A 333 -30.44 -2.79 -5.75
C ARG A 333 -30.37 -4.10 -6.53
N VAL A 334 -31.33 -4.99 -6.29
CA VAL A 334 -31.50 -6.23 -7.08
C VAL A 334 -32.82 -6.13 -7.83
N ASP A 335 -32.80 -6.31 -9.15
CA ASP A 335 -34.07 -6.41 -9.88
C ASP A 335 -34.78 -7.73 -9.57
N GLY A 336 -36.12 -7.72 -9.51
CA GLY A 336 -36.91 -8.92 -9.21
C GLY A 336 -37.12 -9.15 -7.71
N ASN A 337 -37.36 -10.41 -7.32
CA ASN A 337 -37.48 -10.76 -5.90
C ASN A 337 -36.08 -10.80 -5.27
N PRO A 338 -35.86 -10.08 -4.16
CA PRO A 338 -34.56 -10.08 -3.49
C PRO A 338 -34.24 -11.51 -3.02
N PRO A 339 -33.06 -12.05 -3.37
CA PRO A 339 -32.70 -13.40 -2.97
C PRO A 339 -32.47 -13.48 -1.45
N LEU A 340 -32.72 -14.66 -0.88
CA LEU A 340 -32.51 -14.96 0.55
C LEU A 340 -31.05 -14.77 1.01
N PHE A 341 -30.11 -14.78 0.05
CA PHE A 341 -28.68 -14.53 0.24
C PHE A 341 -28.13 -13.77 -0.97
N TYR A 342 -27.35 -12.71 -0.72
CA TYR A 342 -26.67 -11.97 -1.78
C TYR A 342 -25.38 -11.33 -1.27
N ASP A 343 -24.29 -11.53 -2.01
CA ASP A 343 -22.99 -10.91 -1.72
C ASP A 343 -22.52 -10.09 -2.93
N ALA A 344 -22.60 -8.76 -2.82
CA ALA A 344 -22.16 -7.84 -3.87
C ALA A 344 -20.77 -7.28 -3.54
N ILE A 345 -19.85 -7.27 -4.50
CA ILE A 345 -18.52 -6.68 -4.34
C ILE A 345 -18.45 -5.34 -5.07
N PHE A 346 -18.11 -4.29 -4.33
CA PHE A 346 -17.76 -3.00 -4.90
C PHE A 346 -16.24 -2.85 -4.95
N LEU A 347 -15.69 -2.76 -6.15
CA LEU A 347 -14.28 -2.48 -6.40
C LEU A 347 -14.11 -0.98 -6.67
N GLY A 348 -13.68 -0.23 -5.66
CA GLY A 348 -13.49 1.21 -5.78
C GLY A 348 -12.02 1.55 -6.03
N GLU A 349 -11.73 2.18 -7.17
CA GLU A 349 -10.43 2.80 -7.41
C GLU A 349 -10.54 4.32 -7.25
N PHE A 350 -9.74 4.84 -6.32
CA PHE A 350 -9.76 6.24 -5.93
C PHE A 350 -8.45 6.93 -6.28
N PHE A 351 -8.54 8.09 -6.91
CA PHE A 351 -7.35 8.85 -7.34
C PHE A 351 -7.39 10.31 -6.87
N GLY A 352 -6.25 10.82 -6.40
CA GLY A 352 -6.07 12.26 -6.23
C GLY A 352 -5.91 12.91 -7.61
N GLY A 353 -4.93 12.44 -8.37
CA GLY A 353 -4.72 12.77 -9.78
C GLY A 353 -4.15 11.58 -10.58
N LYS A 354 -4.70 11.33 -11.78
CA LYS A 354 -4.28 10.24 -12.67
C LYS A 354 -3.90 10.77 -14.06
N THR A 355 -2.80 10.27 -14.62
CA THR A 355 -2.41 10.52 -16.01
C THR A 355 -1.79 9.27 -16.64
N THR A 356 -2.05 8.99 -17.90
CA THR A 356 -1.38 7.88 -18.60
C THR A 356 0.07 8.24 -18.93
N ARG A 357 0.32 9.49 -19.33
CA ARG A 357 1.66 9.99 -19.69
C ARG A 357 1.85 11.42 -19.19
N GLY A 358 2.92 11.62 -18.43
CA GLY A 358 3.22 12.85 -17.70
C GLY A 358 3.25 12.61 -16.19
N ASN A 359 3.31 13.69 -15.43
CA ASN A 359 3.54 13.62 -13.98
C ASN A 359 2.24 13.75 -13.18
N ALA A 360 2.16 13.03 -12.06
CA ALA A 360 1.07 13.11 -11.09
C ALA A 360 1.61 13.65 -9.75
N ASN A 361 1.71 14.98 -9.63
CA ASN A 361 2.43 15.63 -8.54
C ASN A 361 1.51 16.41 -7.60
N GLU A 362 1.88 16.46 -6.32
CA GLU A 362 1.25 17.31 -5.31
C GLU A 362 -0.26 17.07 -5.13
N ASN A 363 -0.76 15.90 -5.52
CA ASN A 363 -2.16 15.55 -5.37
C ASN A 363 -2.46 15.09 -3.93
N TYR A 364 -3.72 15.26 -3.52
CA TYR A 364 -4.15 15.08 -2.14
C TYR A 364 -5.40 14.21 -2.05
N ILE A 365 -5.39 13.24 -1.13
CA ILE A 365 -6.57 12.47 -0.73
C ILE A 365 -6.77 12.62 0.78
N ALA A 366 -8.00 12.90 1.21
CA ALA A 366 -8.40 12.79 2.62
C ALA A 366 -9.57 11.81 2.81
N LEU A 367 -9.41 10.87 3.74
CA LEU A 367 -10.40 9.85 4.08
C LEU A 367 -10.87 10.00 5.53
N LYS A 368 -12.18 10.22 5.72
CA LYS A 368 -12.80 10.33 7.06
C LYS A 368 -13.79 9.22 7.36
N ASN A 369 -14.72 8.90 6.46
CA ASN A 369 -15.62 7.77 6.65
C ASN A 369 -15.80 7.01 5.33
N VAL A 370 -15.27 5.79 5.29
CA VAL A 370 -15.26 4.93 4.11
C VAL A 370 -15.86 3.60 4.54
N PRO A 371 -17.17 3.35 4.33
CA PRO A 371 -17.75 2.08 4.71
C PRO A 371 -17.19 0.96 3.81
N SER A 372 -16.68 -0.12 4.38
CA SER A 372 -16.31 -1.32 3.61
C SER A 372 -17.40 -2.38 3.59
N ILE A 373 -18.51 -2.20 4.32
CA ILE A 373 -19.68 -3.08 4.29
C ILE A 373 -20.97 -2.25 4.38
N GLY A 374 -21.91 -2.53 3.46
CA GLY A 374 -23.30 -2.11 3.57
C GLY A 374 -24.20 -3.33 3.74
N ARG A 375 -24.80 -3.52 4.93
CA ARG A 375 -25.73 -4.64 5.19
C ARG A 375 -27.15 -4.19 4.95
N MET A 376 -27.83 -4.85 4.01
CA MET A 376 -29.26 -4.63 3.77
C MET A 376 -30.11 -5.55 4.67
N ASP A 377 -29.62 -6.77 4.90
CA ASP A 377 -30.18 -7.76 5.82
C ASP A 377 -29.07 -8.71 6.32
N LYS A 378 -29.39 -9.69 7.17
CA LYS A 378 -28.46 -10.68 7.74
C LYS A 378 -27.63 -11.40 6.67
N ASN A 379 -28.25 -11.74 5.54
CA ASN A 379 -27.67 -12.53 4.45
C ASN A 379 -27.44 -11.72 3.16
N VAL A 380 -27.74 -10.43 3.16
CA VAL A 380 -27.70 -9.57 1.97
C VAL A 380 -26.80 -8.37 2.26
N LYS A 381 -25.67 -8.28 1.56
CA LYS A 381 -24.67 -7.24 1.81
C LYS A 381 -23.96 -6.78 0.53
N VAL A 382 -23.39 -5.59 0.64
CA VAL A 382 -22.34 -5.08 -0.23
C VAL A 382 -21.04 -5.05 0.55
N GLN A 383 -19.96 -5.49 -0.07
CA GLN A 383 -18.61 -5.43 0.47
C GLN A 383 -17.71 -4.59 -0.44
N GLY A 384 -17.04 -3.61 0.16
CA GLY A 384 -16.07 -2.75 -0.50
C GLY A 384 -14.66 -3.33 -0.46
N ILE A 385 -13.97 -3.25 -1.59
CA ILE A 385 -12.53 -3.47 -1.74
C ILE A 385 -11.97 -2.22 -2.41
N TYR A 386 -10.94 -1.63 -1.83
CA TYR A 386 -10.53 -0.27 -2.17
C TYR A 386 -9.05 -0.13 -2.43
N GLU A 387 -8.71 0.61 -3.48
CA GLU A 387 -7.35 1.05 -3.78
C GLU A 387 -7.35 2.58 -3.89
N PHE A 388 -6.55 3.24 -3.05
CA PHE A 388 -6.41 4.69 -3.01
C PHE A 388 -5.02 5.09 -3.53
N PHE A 389 -4.95 5.86 -4.61
CA PHE A 389 -3.71 6.37 -5.19
C PHE A 389 -3.69 7.89 -5.18
N ALA A 390 -2.89 8.51 -4.32
CA ALA A 390 -2.85 9.99 -4.30
C ALA A 390 -2.32 10.54 -5.63
N GLY A 391 -1.20 10.03 -6.15
CA GLY A 391 -0.74 10.25 -7.52
C GLY A 391 -0.62 8.95 -8.33
N TYR A 392 -1.09 8.95 -9.58
CA TYR A 392 -0.99 7.80 -10.47
C TYR A 392 -0.49 8.19 -11.87
N THR A 393 0.60 7.55 -12.33
CA THR A 393 1.06 7.64 -13.71
C THR A 393 1.64 6.34 -14.25
N LEU A 394 1.39 6.02 -15.52
CA LEU A 394 2.02 4.89 -16.21
C LEU A 394 3.31 5.26 -16.92
N ASN A 395 3.52 6.53 -17.23
CA ASN A 395 4.67 7.03 -17.99
C ASN A 395 5.03 8.43 -17.47
N GLY A 396 5.77 8.46 -16.37
CA GLY A 396 6.22 9.69 -15.72
C GLY A 396 6.45 9.49 -14.22
N LYS A 397 6.54 10.61 -13.50
CA LYS A 397 6.81 10.66 -12.05
C LYS A 397 5.57 11.00 -11.23
N ALA A 398 5.49 10.50 -10.01
CA ALA A 398 4.46 10.89 -9.04
C ALA A 398 5.07 11.30 -7.71
N ASN A 399 5.25 12.62 -7.54
CA ASN A 399 6.00 13.18 -6.42
C ASN A 399 5.15 14.08 -5.52
N ALA A 400 5.56 14.18 -4.25
CA ALA A 400 4.99 15.10 -3.27
C ALA A 400 3.47 14.94 -3.04
N ASN A 401 2.92 13.75 -3.30
CA ASN A 401 1.50 13.47 -3.07
C ASN A 401 1.25 13.15 -1.59
N VAL A 402 0.02 13.39 -1.13
CA VAL A 402 -0.37 13.16 0.26
C VAL A 402 -1.66 12.34 0.33
N LEU A 403 -1.62 11.28 1.14
CA LEU A 403 -2.79 10.48 1.52
C LEU A 403 -2.99 10.60 3.04
N ASP A 404 -4.05 11.27 3.46
CA ASP A 404 -4.41 11.48 4.86
C ASP A 404 -5.64 10.62 5.24
N VAL A 405 -5.42 9.65 6.11
CA VAL A 405 -6.40 8.67 6.56
C VAL A 405 -6.69 8.91 8.04
N ALA A 406 -7.89 9.37 8.34
CA ALA A 406 -8.36 9.61 9.70
C ALA A 406 -9.79 9.08 9.84
N LEU A 407 -9.91 7.74 9.81
CA LEU A 407 -11.21 7.09 9.79
C LEU A 407 -11.97 7.31 11.11
N LYS A 408 -13.21 7.79 11.02
CA LYS A 408 -14.15 7.89 12.16
C LYS A 408 -14.64 6.51 12.57
N SER A 409 -14.79 5.61 11.61
CA SER A 409 -15.20 4.23 11.81
C SER A 409 -14.23 3.32 11.07
N PRO A 410 -13.70 2.27 11.74
CA PRO A 410 -12.76 1.35 11.11
C PRO A 410 -13.40 0.57 9.96
N LEU A 411 -12.60 0.15 9.00
CA LEU A 411 -13.02 -0.71 7.91
C LEU A 411 -13.48 -2.05 8.47
N GLN A 412 -14.74 -2.39 8.22
CA GLN A 412 -15.30 -3.69 8.54
C GLN A 412 -14.71 -4.79 7.64
N VAL A 413 -14.60 -5.99 8.17
CA VAL A 413 -14.10 -7.17 7.44
C VAL A 413 -15.15 -8.28 7.51
N SER A 414 -15.34 -9.01 6.42
CA SER A 414 -16.30 -10.11 6.38
C SER A 414 -15.91 -11.23 5.42
N ASN A 415 -16.52 -12.40 5.62
CA ASN A 415 -16.36 -13.53 4.72
C ASN A 415 -17.04 -13.17 3.40
N SER A 416 -16.33 -13.30 2.30
CA SER A 416 -16.89 -13.05 0.98
C SER A 416 -16.61 -14.23 0.06
N TYR A 417 -17.44 -14.40 -0.96
CA TYR A 417 -17.16 -15.41 -2.00
C TYR A 417 -15.86 -15.11 -2.76
N PHE A 418 -15.43 -13.84 -2.76
CA PHE A 418 -14.15 -13.41 -3.31
C PHE A 418 -12.95 -13.81 -2.43
N ARG A 419 -13.22 -14.31 -1.22
CA ARG A 419 -12.22 -14.81 -0.25
C ARG A 419 -11.12 -13.78 0.03
N GLN A 420 -11.49 -12.51 0.09
CA GLN A 420 -10.56 -11.40 0.29
C GLN A 420 -11.27 -10.15 0.84
N ASN A 421 -10.67 -9.54 1.85
CA ASN A 421 -10.76 -8.12 2.17
C ASN A 421 -9.42 -7.47 1.79
N ALA A 422 -9.43 -6.50 0.88
CA ALA A 422 -8.21 -5.82 0.43
C ALA A 422 -8.39 -4.31 0.49
N PHE A 423 -7.43 -3.65 1.14
CA PHE A 423 -7.37 -2.19 1.21
C PHE A 423 -5.95 -1.73 0.90
N GLY A 424 -5.79 -1.01 -0.21
CA GLY A 424 -4.53 -0.44 -0.67
C GLY A 424 -4.49 1.07 -0.48
N PHE A 425 -3.43 1.55 0.16
CA PHE A 425 -3.16 2.96 0.43
C PHE A 425 -1.81 3.33 -0.20
N TYR A 426 -1.85 4.03 -1.33
CA TYR A 426 -0.65 4.39 -2.09
C TYR A 426 -0.51 5.91 -2.15
N GLY A 427 0.65 6.41 -1.71
CA GLY A 427 1.00 7.82 -1.92
C GLY A 427 1.24 8.09 -3.41
N ALA A 428 1.88 7.14 -4.10
CA ALA A 428 2.16 7.23 -5.52
C ALA A 428 2.28 5.86 -6.19
N PHE A 429 1.84 5.80 -7.46
CA PHE A 429 2.21 4.77 -8.44
C PHE A 429 2.78 5.46 -9.69
N ALA A 430 4.01 5.13 -10.08
CA ALA A 430 4.70 5.77 -11.20
C ALA A 430 5.68 4.83 -11.90
N SER A 431 6.06 5.10 -13.15
CA SER A 431 7.10 4.33 -13.84
C SER A 431 8.51 4.91 -13.74
N GLU A 432 8.65 6.23 -13.57
CA GLU A 432 9.96 6.93 -13.65
C GLU A 432 10.43 7.55 -12.31
N GLY A 433 9.69 7.34 -11.22
CA GLY A 433 10.04 7.86 -9.89
C GLY A 433 8.84 8.25 -9.04
N ALA A 434 8.97 8.05 -7.73
CA ALA A 434 7.92 8.31 -6.74
C ALA A 434 8.54 8.81 -5.41
N SER A 435 8.92 10.08 -5.35
CA SER A 435 9.63 10.69 -4.23
C SER A 435 8.80 11.74 -3.47
N HIS A 436 9.15 11.98 -2.21
CA HIS A 436 8.52 12.97 -1.31
C HIS A 436 7.03 12.72 -1.01
N ASN A 437 6.53 11.51 -1.24
CA ASN A 437 5.13 11.18 -0.97
C ASN A 437 4.92 10.90 0.53
N THR A 438 3.77 11.30 1.05
CA THR A 438 3.44 11.16 2.47
C THR A 438 2.13 10.42 2.67
N ILE A 439 2.13 9.38 3.50
CA ILE A 439 0.91 8.73 4.00
C ILE A 439 0.81 8.98 5.50
N LYS A 440 -0.34 9.46 5.95
CA LYS A 440 -0.67 9.65 7.37
C LYS A 440 -1.87 8.79 7.71
N ILE A 441 -1.76 7.94 8.72
CA ILE A 441 -2.87 7.11 9.20
C ILE A 441 -3.05 7.33 10.70
N ARG A 442 -4.29 7.62 11.07
CA ARG A 442 -4.75 7.89 12.44
C ARG A 442 -6.04 7.13 12.70
N ASN A 443 -6.25 6.74 13.95
CA ASN A 443 -7.37 5.91 14.42
C ASN A 443 -7.31 4.48 13.86
N ASN A 444 -8.18 3.61 14.39
CA ASN A 444 -8.29 2.21 13.94
C ASN A 444 -8.58 2.11 12.45
N LEU A 445 -7.71 1.41 11.73
CA LEU A 445 -7.87 1.18 10.30
C LEU A 445 -8.91 0.10 10.00
N THR A 446 -8.94 -0.99 10.76
CA THR A 446 -9.91 -2.09 10.58
C THR A 446 -10.56 -2.51 11.90
N ILE A 447 -11.74 -3.14 11.82
CA ILE A 447 -12.41 -3.71 12.99
C ILE A 447 -11.57 -4.83 13.58
N ILE A 448 -11.66 -5.02 14.89
CA ILE A 448 -10.77 -5.89 15.64
C ILE A 448 -11.23 -7.36 15.59
N ASP A 449 -12.54 -7.60 15.54
CA ASP A 449 -13.16 -8.92 15.50
C ASP A 449 -13.77 -9.16 14.11
N GLY A 450 -13.12 -10.04 13.34
CA GLY A 450 -13.39 -10.23 11.93
C GLY A 450 -13.23 -11.68 11.50
N THR A 451 -13.91 -12.04 10.42
CA THR A 451 -13.74 -13.34 9.77
C THR A 451 -12.42 -13.41 9.01
N LYS A 452 -11.81 -14.60 8.89
CA LYS A 452 -10.53 -14.80 8.19
C LYS A 452 -10.75 -15.28 6.76
N ASN A 453 -10.24 -14.53 5.78
CA ASN A 453 -10.09 -15.03 4.41
C ASN A 453 -8.60 -15.24 4.07
N PRO A 454 -8.26 -16.16 3.15
CA PRO A 454 -6.88 -16.46 2.79
C PRO A 454 -6.11 -15.31 2.12
N ASN A 455 -6.80 -14.41 1.41
CA ASN A 455 -6.15 -13.34 0.63
C ASN A 455 -6.26 -11.95 1.27
N ASP A 456 -6.70 -11.90 2.53
CA ASP A 456 -6.87 -10.67 3.31
C ASP A 456 -5.54 -9.89 3.39
N ARG A 457 -5.57 -8.59 3.09
CA ARG A 457 -4.37 -7.74 3.16
C ARG A 457 -4.69 -6.25 3.29
N VAL A 458 -3.80 -5.54 3.99
CA VAL A 458 -3.70 -4.09 3.96
C VAL A 458 -2.33 -3.71 3.42
N ASN A 459 -2.30 -2.99 2.31
CA ASN A 459 -1.07 -2.47 1.72
C ASN A 459 -0.97 -0.98 1.96
N ILE A 460 0.14 -0.52 2.51
CA ILE A 460 0.47 0.90 2.67
C ILE A 460 1.81 1.13 1.98
N ILE A 461 1.82 1.84 0.85
CA ILE A 461 3.03 2.07 0.07
C ILE A 461 3.19 3.54 -0.29
N ALA A 462 4.18 4.23 0.28
CA ALA A 462 4.30 5.68 0.09
C ALA A 462 4.72 6.06 -1.35
N GLY A 463 5.73 5.41 -1.90
CA GLY A 463 6.13 5.58 -3.30
C GLY A 463 6.37 4.24 -3.98
N ARG A 464 5.54 3.89 -4.96
CA ARG A 464 5.70 2.69 -5.78
C ARG A 464 6.18 3.07 -7.17
N THR A 465 7.34 2.56 -7.58
CA THR A 465 7.86 2.84 -8.92
C THR A 465 8.60 1.69 -9.60
N LEU A 466 8.55 1.67 -10.93
CA LEU A 466 9.22 0.66 -11.77
C LEU A 466 10.71 0.98 -12.01
N ALA A 467 11.11 2.24 -11.88
CA ALA A 467 12.47 2.72 -12.10
C ALA A 467 12.68 4.09 -11.44
N GLY A 468 13.91 4.59 -11.48
CA GLY A 468 14.25 5.92 -10.96
C GLY A 468 14.19 6.02 -9.43
N GLU A 469 13.92 7.23 -8.92
CA GLU A 469 14.07 7.56 -7.50
C GLU A 469 12.78 7.41 -6.68
N ALA A 470 12.91 6.79 -5.52
CA ALA A 470 11.88 6.73 -4.47
C ALA A 470 12.43 7.29 -3.14
N ASN A 471 12.82 8.56 -3.17
CA ASN A 471 13.51 9.26 -2.09
C ASN A 471 12.53 10.01 -1.18
N SER A 472 12.88 10.14 0.09
CA SER A 472 12.20 11.01 1.07
C SER A 472 10.69 10.74 1.23
N ASN A 473 10.24 9.51 0.99
CA ASN A 473 8.86 9.11 1.25
C ASN A 473 8.64 8.87 2.74
N VAL A 474 7.46 9.24 3.23
CA VAL A 474 7.12 9.21 4.66
C VAL A 474 5.83 8.45 4.90
N ILE A 475 5.86 7.52 5.84
CA ILE A 475 4.67 6.88 6.43
C ILE A 475 4.64 7.21 7.91
N ASP A 476 3.59 7.89 8.35
CA ASP A 476 3.29 8.16 9.77
C ASP A 476 2.00 7.44 10.15
N PHE A 477 2.11 6.31 10.85
CA PHE A 477 0.99 5.48 11.24
C PHE A 477 0.92 5.41 12.77
N LYS A 478 -0.16 5.94 13.33
CA LYS A 478 -0.33 6.02 14.78
C LYS A 478 -1.72 5.67 15.28
N ASP A 479 -1.74 5.21 16.53
CA ASP A 479 -2.93 5.04 17.36
C ASP A 479 -4.00 4.19 16.66
N SER A 480 -3.62 2.97 16.25
CA SER A 480 -4.46 2.12 15.42
C SER A 480 -4.33 0.64 15.73
N GLN A 481 -5.46 -0.06 15.65
CA GLN A 481 -5.53 -1.51 15.58
C GLN A 481 -5.82 -1.98 14.16
N VAL A 482 -5.19 -3.10 13.77
CA VAL A 482 -5.37 -3.74 12.47
C VAL A 482 -5.55 -5.24 12.64
N SER A 483 -6.69 -5.75 12.17
CA SER A 483 -7.02 -7.17 12.23
C SER A 483 -6.58 -7.99 11.02
N LEU A 484 -6.19 -7.30 9.94
CA LEU A 484 -5.73 -7.91 8.69
C LEU A 484 -4.19 -7.91 8.65
N PRO A 485 -3.57 -8.82 7.85
CA PRO A 485 -2.14 -8.74 7.56
C PRO A 485 -1.75 -7.36 7.01
N LEU A 486 -0.70 -6.77 7.59
CA LEU A 486 -0.30 -5.39 7.36
C LEU A 486 1.06 -5.34 6.67
N PHE A 487 1.10 -4.73 5.48
CA PHE A 487 2.29 -4.53 4.66
C PHE A 487 2.57 -3.03 4.51
N VAL A 488 3.68 -2.55 5.06
CA VAL A 488 4.01 -1.11 5.16
C VAL A 488 5.35 -0.83 4.50
N TYR A 489 5.35 -0.25 3.30
CA TYR A 489 6.57 -0.01 2.54
C TYR A 489 6.74 1.46 2.20
N ALA A 490 7.91 2.04 2.46
CA ALA A 490 8.19 3.35 1.89
C ALA A 490 8.30 3.25 0.36
N THR A 491 8.92 2.16 -0.11
CA THR A 491 8.96 1.70 -1.50
C THR A 491 9.26 0.19 -1.52
N THR A 492 8.85 -0.50 -2.58
CA THR A 492 9.02 -1.96 -2.75
C THR A 492 9.26 -2.28 -4.23
N GLN A 493 9.81 -3.47 -4.50
CA GLN A 493 9.92 -4.02 -5.85
C GLN A 493 8.53 -4.25 -6.48
N GLU A 494 8.47 -4.29 -7.82
CA GLU A 494 7.21 -4.47 -8.55
C GLU A 494 7.26 -5.60 -9.58
N ASN A 495 6.24 -6.47 -9.49
CA ASN A 495 5.72 -7.36 -10.52
C ASN A 495 5.19 -6.66 -11.77
N PHE A 496 6.00 -6.33 -12.80
CA PHE A 496 5.46 -5.69 -14.02
C PHE A 496 5.82 -6.45 -15.29
N GLU A 497 4.78 -6.79 -16.09
CA GLU A 497 4.91 -7.51 -17.37
C GLU A 497 5.80 -8.79 -17.27
N GLY A 498 5.73 -9.50 -16.14
CA GLY A 498 6.47 -10.74 -15.90
C GLY A 498 7.92 -10.56 -15.42
N SER A 499 8.37 -9.31 -15.23
CA SER A 499 9.69 -8.96 -14.74
C SER A 499 9.63 -8.26 -13.39
N ILE A 500 10.64 -8.49 -12.54
CA ILE A 500 10.78 -7.79 -11.26
C ILE A 500 11.54 -6.49 -11.49
N HIS A 501 10.92 -5.38 -11.10
CA HIS A 501 11.47 -4.04 -11.19
C HIS A 501 11.82 -3.51 -9.81
N TYR A 502 12.93 -2.78 -9.71
CA TYR A 502 13.35 -2.10 -8.48
C TYR A 502 13.51 -0.61 -8.75
N PRO A 503 13.10 0.26 -7.81
CA PRO A 503 13.60 1.63 -7.79
C PRO A 503 15.13 1.63 -7.79
N GLU A 504 15.76 2.57 -8.49
CA GLU A 504 17.23 2.69 -8.52
C GLU A 504 17.77 3.10 -7.14
N TYR A 505 17.12 4.11 -6.54
CA TYR A 505 17.51 4.67 -5.26
C TYR A 505 16.32 4.83 -4.33
N ALA A 506 16.52 4.44 -3.07
CA ALA A 506 15.64 4.78 -1.97
C ALA A 506 16.48 5.44 -0.86
N LYS A 507 16.46 6.76 -0.81
CA LYS A 507 17.23 7.57 0.16
C LYS A 507 16.32 8.33 1.11
N HIS A 508 16.71 8.41 2.38
CA HIS A 508 16.04 9.24 3.40
C HIS A 508 14.54 8.95 3.59
N ASN A 509 14.08 7.74 3.26
CA ASN A 509 12.70 7.35 3.53
C ASN A 509 12.48 7.12 5.02
N LYS A 510 11.25 7.35 5.48
CA LYS A 510 10.88 7.19 6.89
C LYS A 510 9.56 6.43 7.05
N ILE A 511 9.59 5.37 7.84
CA ILE A 511 8.38 4.68 8.33
C ILE A 511 8.34 4.84 9.86
N SER A 512 7.20 5.28 10.39
CA SER A 512 6.97 5.42 11.82
C SER A 512 5.67 4.73 12.20
N LEU A 513 5.76 3.68 13.02
CA LEU A 513 4.62 3.01 13.65
C LEU A 513 4.63 3.35 15.15
N ASN A 514 3.57 4.01 15.63
CA ASN A 514 3.46 4.45 17.02
C ASN A 514 2.11 4.05 17.63
N ASN A 515 2.09 3.22 18.68
CA ASN A 515 0.86 2.65 19.25
C ASN A 515 0.04 1.88 18.19
N VAL A 516 0.70 0.95 17.49
CA VAL A 516 0.08 0.13 16.42
C VAL A 516 -0.01 -1.33 16.86
N PHE A 517 -1.22 -1.87 16.91
CA PHE A 517 -1.49 -3.24 17.32
C PHE A 517 -2.04 -4.05 16.15
N GLY A 518 -1.21 -4.93 15.58
CA GLY A 518 -1.59 -5.88 14.54
C GLY A 518 -1.99 -7.22 15.15
N ARG A 519 -3.21 -7.70 14.89
CA ARG A 519 -3.65 -9.06 15.24
C ARG A 519 -3.19 -10.12 14.24
N LYS A 520 -2.27 -9.75 13.36
CA LYS A 520 -1.69 -10.52 12.26
C LYS A 520 -0.27 -10.02 11.99
N ASP A 521 0.36 -10.60 10.98
CA ASP A 521 1.63 -10.20 10.42
C ASP A 521 1.73 -8.69 10.23
N ILE A 522 2.85 -8.11 10.69
CA ILE A 522 3.29 -6.78 10.32
C ILE A 522 4.61 -6.94 9.57
N ARG A 523 4.63 -6.51 8.31
CA ARG A 523 5.85 -6.43 7.52
C ARG A 523 6.08 -4.99 7.13
N SER A 524 7.25 -4.46 7.47
CA SER A 524 7.65 -3.12 7.02
C SER A 524 8.94 -3.14 6.22
N GLY A 525 9.09 -2.24 5.26
CA GLY A 525 10.33 -2.25 4.48
C GLY A 525 10.58 -1.10 3.52
N VAL A 526 11.79 -1.14 2.97
CA VAL A 526 12.28 -0.28 1.89
C VAL A 526 13.07 -1.17 0.95
N GLU A 527 12.67 -1.25 -0.32
CA GLU A 527 13.37 -2.05 -1.33
C GLU A 527 13.75 -1.22 -2.56
N ALA A 528 14.99 -1.36 -3.02
CA ALA A 528 15.56 -0.68 -4.19
C ALA A 528 16.82 -1.40 -4.68
N MET A 529 17.47 -0.90 -5.74
CA MET A 529 18.83 -1.32 -6.08
C MET A 529 19.82 -0.81 -5.03
N SER A 530 19.65 0.42 -4.52
CA SER A 530 20.43 0.98 -3.42
C SER A 530 19.53 1.63 -2.35
N VAL A 531 19.77 1.30 -1.08
CA VAL A 531 19.04 1.84 0.08
C VAL A 531 19.99 2.60 1.00
N GLU A 532 19.81 3.91 1.12
CA GLU A 532 20.72 4.79 1.87
C GLU A 532 19.99 5.69 2.88
N ASN A 533 20.48 5.76 4.11
CA ASN A 533 19.97 6.69 5.13
C ASN A 533 18.46 6.55 5.41
N ASN A 534 17.86 5.38 5.20
CA ASN A 534 16.45 5.15 5.49
C ASN A 534 16.23 4.84 6.97
N GLN A 535 15.03 5.14 7.47
CA GLN A 535 14.70 4.99 8.87
C GLN A 535 13.34 4.30 9.06
N ILE A 536 13.31 3.25 9.88
CA ILE A 536 12.08 2.58 10.31
C ILE A 536 12.03 2.61 11.84
N PHE A 537 10.95 3.17 12.40
CA PHE A 537 10.76 3.36 13.84
C PHE A 537 9.49 2.68 14.33
N TYR A 538 9.62 1.80 15.32
CA TYR A 538 8.51 1.21 16.06
C TYR A 538 8.53 1.70 17.52
N HIS A 539 7.38 2.19 18.00
CA HIS A 539 7.16 2.51 19.41
C HIS A 539 5.80 1.99 19.86
N ASN A 540 5.76 1.18 20.93
CA ASN A 540 4.54 0.53 21.41
C ASN A 540 3.82 -0.22 20.27
N VAL A 541 4.52 -1.17 19.66
CA VAL A 541 3.99 -1.96 18.54
C VAL A 541 3.81 -3.40 18.99
N GLU A 542 2.74 -4.04 18.53
CA GLU A 542 2.50 -5.46 18.79
C GLU A 542 2.06 -6.15 17.50
N ALA A 543 2.69 -7.29 17.17
CA ALA A 543 2.35 -8.14 16.04
C ALA A 543 1.99 -9.54 16.52
N GLN A 544 0.72 -9.90 16.50
CA GLN A 544 0.21 -11.22 16.93
C GLN A 544 -0.25 -12.06 15.73
N SER A 545 0.63 -12.83 15.11
CA SER A 545 0.24 -13.78 14.06
C SER A 545 -0.38 -15.06 14.66
N SER A 546 -1.70 -15.05 14.94
CA SER A 546 -2.44 -16.23 15.45
C SER A 546 -3.43 -16.81 14.42
N GLY A 547 -3.40 -18.14 14.19
CA GLY A 547 -4.37 -18.89 13.35
C GLY A 547 -3.77 -19.80 12.28
N GLU A 548 -4.59 -20.23 11.30
CA GLU A 548 -4.28 -21.24 10.27
C GLU A 548 -3.83 -20.68 8.89
N GLY A 549 -3.26 -19.48 8.83
CA GLY A 549 -2.79 -18.86 7.57
C GLY A 549 -1.37 -19.29 7.16
N ALA A 550 -1.05 -19.20 5.86
CA ALA A 550 0.25 -19.55 5.27
C ALA A 550 1.32 -18.44 5.38
N ASP A 551 0.88 -17.19 5.54
CA ASP A 551 1.73 -16.02 5.79
C ASP A 551 1.73 -15.75 7.29
N LYS A 552 2.81 -16.15 7.97
CA LYS A 552 3.02 -16.00 9.42
C LYS A 552 4.39 -15.43 9.71
N GLU A 553 4.58 -14.19 9.32
CA GLU A 553 5.83 -13.49 9.44
C GLU A 553 5.65 -12.07 9.98
N SER A 554 6.36 -11.78 11.06
CA SER A 554 6.59 -10.41 11.51
C SER A 554 8.00 -10.02 11.12
N SER A 555 8.14 -8.95 10.33
CA SER A 555 9.43 -8.66 9.71
C SER A 555 9.69 -7.21 9.34
N VAL A 556 10.99 -6.93 9.23
CA VAL A 556 11.50 -5.68 8.68
C VAL A 556 12.51 -5.97 7.58
N TYR A 557 12.25 -5.42 6.40
CA TYR A 557 13.04 -5.59 5.19
C TYR A 557 13.56 -4.25 4.67
N ILE A 558 14.77 -3.87 5.07
CA ILE A 558 15.51 -2.83 4.34
C ILE A 558 16.45 -3.58 3.40
N ARG A 559 16.09 -3.64 2.12
CA ARG A 559 16.71 -4.54 1.15
C ARG A 559 17.17 -3.80 -0.09
N ALA A 560 18.44 -3.99 -0.42
CA ALA A 560 19.05 -3.55 -1.66
C ALA A 560 19.60 -4.74 -2.45
N VAL A 561 19.49 -4.66 -3.77
CA VAL A 561 20.17 -5.60 -4.69
C VAL A 561 21.68 -5.31 -4.71
N ASN A 562 22.11 -4.07 -4.53
CA ASN A 562 23.52 -3.69 -4.52
C ASN A 562 23.98 -3.28 -3.11
N LEU A 563 23.48 -2.14 -2.63
CA LEU A 563 24.12 -1.40 -1.54
C LEU A 563 23.13 -0.98 -0.44
N ALA A 564 23.44 -1.32 0.81
CA ALA A 564 22.70 -0.86 1.99
C ALA A 564 23.62 -0.07 2.94
N VAL A 565 23.41 1.25 3.02
CA VAL A 565 24.31 2.17 3.78
C VAL A 565 23.57 3.08 4.74
N ASN A 566 24.08 3.21 5.96
CA ASN A 566 23.60 4.16 6.97
C ASN A 566 22.09 4.02 7.30
N ASN A 567 21.50 2.84 7.10
CA ASN A 567 20.09 2.64 7.40
C ASN A 567 19.89 2.37 8.90
N LEU A 568 18.73 2.79 9.41
CA LEU A 568 18.38 2.66 10.82
C LEU A 568 17.04 1.95 10.97
N PHE A 569 17.04 0.83 11.69
CA PHE A 569 15.85 0.29 12.30
C PHE A 569 15.91 0.49 13.82
N LYS A 570 14.84 1.01 14.41
CA LYS A 570 14.73 1.15 15.86
C LYS A 570 13.35 0.72 16.35
N ALA A 571 13.32 -0.23 17.27
CA ALA A 571 12.12 -0.68 17.96
C ALA A 571 12.21 -0.40 19.46
N SER A 572 11.11 0.08 20.03
CA SER A 572 10.95 0.29 21.47
C SER A 572 9.59 -0.17 21.97
N ASN A 573 9.54 -0.94 23.05
CA ASN A 573 8.30 -1.56 23.55
C ASN A 573 7.61 -2.34 22.43
N TYR A 574 8.28 -3.36 21.91
CA TYR A 574 7.84 -4.12 20.74
C TYR A 574 7.69 -5.60 21.04
N TRP A 575 6.52 -6.17 20.74
CA TRP A 575 6.28 -7.61 20.89
C TRP A 575 5.82 -8.24 19.58
N ALA A 576 6.41 -9.38 19.23
CA ALA A 576 6.04 -10.16 18.07
C ALA A 576 5.82 -11.63 18.43
N THR A 577 4.68 -12.18 18.02
CA THR A 577 4.37 -13.61 18.09
C THR A 577 4.08 -14.11 16.69
N SER A 578 4.98 -14.95 16.15
CA SER A 578 4.92 -15.39 14.75
C SER A 578 5.69 -16.68 14.52
N MET A 579 5.35 -17.42 13.47
CA MET A 579 6.15 -18.59 13.06
C MET A 579 7.55 -18.15 12.63
N LEU A 580 7.64 -17.07 11.86
CA LEU A 580 8.90 -16.43 11.48
C LEU A 580 8.95 -14.98 11.97
N ASN A 581 10.05 -14.63 12.62
CA ASN A 581 10.39 -13.29 13.09
C ASN A 581 11.73 -12.89 12.47
N VAL A 582 11.73 -11.90 11.58
CA VAL A 582 12.90 -11.59 10.73
C VAL A 582 13.18 -10.11 10.70
N TYR A 583 14.36 -9.71 11.19
CA TYR A 583 14.77 -8.32 11.20
C TYR A 583 16.21 -8.22 10.71
N GLY A 584 16.41 -7.50 9.61
CA GLY A 584 17.75 -7.24 9.09
C GLY A 584 17.79 -6.22 7.97
N ILE A 585 19.01 -5.77 7.70
CA ILE A 585 19.32 -4.78 6.66
C ILE A 585 20.26 -5.44 5.65
N ARG A 586 19.80 -5.62 4.41
CA ARG A 586 20.51 -6.37 3.37
C ARG A 586 20.90 -5.48 2.20
N GLY A 587 22.17 -5.53 1.80
CA GLY A 587 22.65 -5.13 0.47
C GLY A 587 23.45 -6.30 -0.09
N GLU A 588 23.03 -6.90 -1.22
CA GLU A 588 23.62 -8.19 -1.65
C GLU A 588 25.14 -8.11 -1.87
N GLU A 589 25.63 -6.99 -2.41
CA GLU A 589 27.06 -6.74 -2.57
C GLU A 589 27.69 -6.14 -1.30
N GLU A 590 27.13 -5.03 -0.80
CA GLU A 590 27.69 -4.30 0.34
C GLU A 590 26.63 -3.85 1.35
N SER A 591 26.90 -4.09 2.64
CA SER A 591 26.08 -3.64 3.76
C SER A 591 26.97 -3.01 4.84
N LYS A 592 26.86 -1.70 5.03
CA LYS A 592 27.73 -0.98 5.96
C LYS A 592 27.08 0.15 6.74
N ASN A 593 27.65 0.43 7.91
CA ASN A 593 27.21 1.50 8.82
C ASN A 593 25.71 1.43 9.18
N ASN A 594 25.09 0.25 9.03
CA ASN A 594 23.68 0.08 9.35
C ASN A 594 23.50 -0.15 10.85
N GLN A 595 22.37 0.31 11.39
CA GLN A 595 22.08 0.23 12.81
C GLN A 595 20.72 -0.42 13.03
N MET A 596 20.71 -1.44 13.88
CA MET A 596 19.51 -2.09 14.39
C MET A 596 19.47 -1.98 15.90
N ILE A 597 18.48 -1.25 16.39
CA ILE A 597 18.38 -0.88 17.80
C ILE A 597 17.07 -1.42 18.35
N PHE A 598 17.16 -2.32 19.32
CA PHE A 598 16.02 -2.85 20.05
C PHE A 598 16.09 -2.40 21.51
N ASN A 599 14.96 -1.94 22.05
CA ASN A 599 14.83 -1.52 23.44
C ASN A 599 13.51 -2.04 24.02
N ASN A 600 13.56 -2.92 25.02
CA ASN A 600 12.39 -3.57 25.61
C ASN A 600 11.55 -4.29 24.54
N VAL A 601 12.02 -5.46 24.11
CA VAL A 601 11.41 -6.23 23.02
C VAL A 601 11.20 -7.71 23.37
N GLY A 602 10.12 -8.28 22.85
CA GLY A 602 9.76 -9.68 23.06
C GLY A 602 9.47 -10.43 21.76
N PHE A 603 10.03 -11.62 21.61
CA PHE A 603 9.83 -12.50 20.45
C PHE A 603 9.33 -13.88 20.87
N ASN A 604 8.22 -14.29 20.27
CA ASN A 604 7.53 -15.54 20.54
C ASN A 604 7.11 -16.24 19.24
N THR A 605 6.79 -17.54 19.34
CA THR A 605 6.13 -18.31 18.27
C THR A 605 4.86 -18.99 18.77
N ASP A 606 3.85 -19.08 17.90
CA ASP A 606 2.62 -19.87 18.10
C ASP A 606 2.70 -21.28 17.46
N LYS A 607 3.87 -21.65 16.91
CA LYS A 607 4.11 -22.88 16.12
C LYS A 607 5.40 -23.60 16.54
N ILE A 608 5.52 -23.88 17.84
CA ILE A 608 6.66 -24.61 18.43
C ILE A 608 6.87 -25.96 17.71
N ALA A 609 8.12 -26.32 17.47
CA ALA A 609 8.53 -27.59 16.86
C ALA A 609 8.06 -27.79 15.40
N MET A 610 7.76 -26.70 14.70
CA MET A 610 7.31 -26.70 13.29
C MET A 610 8.29 -26.00 12.34
N GLY A 611 9.54 -25.75 12.77
CA GLY A 611 10.49 -24.97 11.98
C GLY A 611 10.29 -23.47 12.14
N SER A 612 9.85 -23.04 13.33
CA SER A 612 9.73 -21.63 13.66
C SER A 612 11.10 -20.97 13.80
N GLY A 613 11.18 -19.66 13.54
CA GLY A 613 12.44 -18.94 13.42
C GLY A 613 12.44 -17.55 14.04
N LEU A 614 13.54 -17.19 14.70
CA LEU A 614 13.89 -15.81 15.06
C LEU A 614 15.25 -15.44 14.46
N ILE A 615 15.29 -14.36 13.69
CA ILE A 615 16.50 -13.87 13.02
C ILE A 615 16.66 -12.37 13.30
N LEU A 616 17.74 -12.02 13.98
CA LEU A 616 18.15 -10.64 14.27
C LEU A 616 19.57 -10.42 13.72
N ILE A 617 19.70 -9.61 12.66
CA ILE A 617 20.98 -9.43 11.96
C ILE A 617 21.24 -7.96 11.60
N GLY A 618 22.32 -7.37 12.12
CA GLY A 618 22.65 -5.95 11.91
C GLY A 618 22.88 -5.54 10.45
N GLY A 619 23.55 -6.39 9.65
CA GLY A 619 23.79 -6.16 8.23
C GLY A 619 24.06 -7.44 7.43
N VAL A 620 23.53 -7.53 6.20
CA VAL A 620 23.72 -8.70 5.32
C VAL A 620 24.30 -8.28 3.98
N GLY A 621 25.42 -8.87 3.54
CA GLY A 621 26.04 -8.61 2.23
C GLY A 621 27.29 -9.45 1.97
N LYS A 622 27.77 -9.50 0.72
CA LYS A 622 29.07 -10.13 0.41
C LYS A 622 30.22 -9.42 1.15
N SER A 623 30.10 -8.11 1.35
CA SER A 623 30.92 -7.34 2.28
C SER A 623 30.01 -6.68 3.32
N ALA A 624 30.11 -7.09 4.58
CA ALA A 624 29.30 -6.57 5.67
C ALA A 624 30.18 -6.02 6.81
N TYR A 625 30.20 -4.71 7.00
CA TYR A 625 31.12 -4.09 7.98
C TYR A 625 30.58 -2.82 8.63
N HIS A 626 31.10 -2.46 9.81
CA HIS A 626 30.62 -1.32 10.61
C HIS A 626 29.13 -1.38 10.98
N ASN A 627 28.50 -2.56 10.92
CA ASN A 627 27.10 -2.71 11.29
C ASN A 627 26.97 -2.86 12.81
N LEU A 628 25.90 -2.30 13.36
CA LEU A 628 25.58 -2.37 14.78
C LEU A 628 24.24 -3.08 14.97
N LEU A 629 24.25 -4.21 15.69
CA LEU A 629 23.06 -4.77 16.30
C LEU A 629 23.13 -4.52 17.81
N SER A 630 22.19 -3.75 18.34
CA SER A 630 22.19 -3.32 19.73
C SER A 630 20.85 -3.59 20.38
N ILE A 631 20.83 -4.52 21.34
CA ILE A 631 19.62 -5.01 22.00
C ILE A 631 19.71 -4.71 23.49
N GLN A 632 18.71 -4.00 24.02
CA GLN A 632 18.53 -3.74 25.44
C GLN A 632 17.17 -4.27 25.86
N ASP A 633 17.13 -5.01 26.96
CA ASP A 633 15.91 -5.61 27.52
C ASP A 633 15.19 -6.55 26.53
N LEU A 634 15.57 -7.84 26.56
CA LEU A 634 15.18 -8.86 25.58
C LEU A 634 14.42 -10.02 26.22
N GLU A 635 13.24 -10.32 25.70
CA GLU A 635 12.49 -11.53 26.00
C GLU A 635 12.41 -12.45 24.77
N ILE A 636 12.81 -13.70 24.93
CA ILE A 636 12.59 -14.76 23.94
C ILE A 636 11.78 -15.85 24.61
N GLY A 637 10.54 -16.07 24.14
CA GLY A 637 9.71 -17.13 24.67
C GLY A 637 10.03 -18.49 24.08
N ALA A 638 8.99 -19.31 23.97
CA ALA A 638 9.08 -20.73 23.68
C ALA A 638 9.38 -21.05 22.21
N TYR A 639 10.57 -21.58 21.95
CA TYR A 639 11.01 -22.27 20.73
C TYR A 639 11.57 -23.66 21.08
N ASP A 640 11.34 -24.67 20.22
CA ASP A 640 11.89 -26.02 20.36
C ASP A 640 13.40 -26.02 20.08
N LYS A 641 14.19 -26.75 20.89
CA LYS A 641 15.65 -26.72 20.78
C LYS A 641 16.19 -27.35 19.51
N GLU A 642 15.51 -28.34 18.96
CA GLU A 642 16.03 -29.18 17.87
C GLU A 642 15.40 -28.83 16.52
N LYS A 643 14.13 -28.43 16.52
CA LYS A 643 13.35 -28.20 15.29
C LYS A 643 13.19 -26.74 14.93
N ASP A 644 13.25 -25.83 15.91
CA ASP A 644 13.15 -24.40 15.67
C ASP A 644 14.55 -23.76 15.70
N PHE A 645 14.65 -22.51 15.22
CA PHE A 645 15.94 -21.85 15.08
C PHE A 645 15.97 -20.38 15.50
N ILE A 646 17.06 -19.97 16.14
CA ILE A 646 17.28 -18.61 16.64
C ILE A 646 18.71 -18.18 16.31
N TYR A 647 18.83 -17.13 15.49
CA TYR A 647 20.11 -16.54 15.10
C TYR A 647 20.14 -15.06 15.49
N ILE A 648 21.16 -14.69 16.26
CA ILE A 648 21.45 -13.31 16.61
C ILE A 648 22.89 -13.02 16.18
N ALA A 649 23.06 -12.11 15.22
CA ALA A 649 24.37 -11.82 14.67
C ALA A 649 24.57 -10.34 14.32
N ALA A 650 25.82 -9.87 14.46
CA ALA A 650 26.17 -8.52 14.04
C ALA A 650 26.03 -8.36 12.51
N SER A 651 26.37 -9.40 11.76
CA SER A 651 26.20 -9.46 10.32
C SER A 651 25.92 -10.86 9.78
N ALA A 652 25.68 -10.95 8.46
CA ALA A 652 25.62 -12.21 7.74
C ALA A 652 26.09 -12.07 6.29
N ILE A 653 26.49 -13.19 5.69
CA ILE A 653 26.86 -13.27 4.28
C ILE A 653 25.81 -14.07 3.48
N PRO A 654 25.42 -13.62 2.28
CA PRO A 654 24.31 -14.21 1.54
C PRO A 654 24.66 -15.57 0.89
N ASP A 655 25.92 -15.80 0.51
CA ASP A 655 26.38 -17.04 -0.13
C ASP A 655 27.60 -17.64 0.59
N ALA A 656 27.45 -18.89 1.04
CA ALA A 656 28.47 -19.69 1.71
C ALA A 656 29.66 -20.05 0.81
N ASN A 657 29.49 -20.03 -0.51
CA ASN A 657 30.46 -20.55 -1.47
C ASN A 657 31.52 -19.50 -1.87
N SER A 658 31.35 -18.24 -1.44
CA SER A 658 32.27 -17.17 -1.79
C SER A 658 33.39 -17.06 -0.76
N ASN A 659 34.58 -17.58 -1.11
CA ASN A 659 35.81 -17.31 -0.35
C ASN A 659 36.19 -15.80 -0.35
N LEU A 660 35.45 -14.95 -1.09
CA LEU A 660 35.63 -13.50 -1.14
C LEU A 660 34.72 -12.75 -0.17
N ALA A 661 33.87 -13.44 0.59
CA ALA A 661 32.97 -12.80 1.53
C ALA A 661 33.73 -12.20 2.71
N LEU A 662 33.40 -10.96 3.07
CA LEU A 662 34.03 -10.19 4.15
C LEU A 662 33.01 -9.81 5.21
N SER A 663 33.36 -10.02 6.47
CA SER A 663 32.60 -9.57 7.62
C SER A 663 33.53 -9.10 8.73
N TYR A 664 33.64 -7.78 8.91
CA TYR A 664 34.60 -7.17 9.83
C TYR A 664 34.08 -5.89 10.50
N ASP A 665 34.66 -5.52 11.64
CA ASP A 665 34.29 -4.34 12.43
C ASP A 665 32.78 -4.18 12.67
N ASN A 666 32.07 -5.30 12.85
CA ASN A 666 30.65 -5.30 13.23
C ASN A 666 30.53 -5.42 14.75
N THR A 667 29.53 -4.78 15.34
CA THR A 667 29.29 -4.81 16.79
C THR A 667 27.95 -5.45 17.12
N LEU A 668 27.97 -6.44 18.01
CA LEU A 668 26.80 -6.98 18.68
C LEU A 668 26.81 -6.59 20.16
N TYR A 669 25.81 -5.82 20.59
CA TYR A 669 25.54 -5.52 21.99
C TYR A 669 24.23 -6.18 22.45
N ILE A 670 24.28 -6.90 23.58
CA ILE A 670 23.08 -7.39 24.29
C ILE A 670 23.21 -7.05 25.77
N GLY A 671 22.32 -6.20 26.29
CA GLY A 671 22.34 -5.81 27.69
C GLY A 671 20.98 -5.58 28.34
N GLY A 672 21.00 -5.10 29.58
CA GLY A 672 19.81 -4.99 30.43
C GLY A 672 19.26 -6.31 30.93
N ASP A 673 17.93 -6.40 31.03
CA ASP A 673 17.24 -7.61 31.45
C ASP A 673 17.06 -8.57 30.27
N VAL A 674 17.64 -9.76 30.35
CA VAL A 674 17.52 -10.79 29.30
C VAL A 674 16.84 -12.04 29.85
N SER A 675 15.71 -12.41 29.24
CA SER A 675 14.92 -13.57 29.60
C SER A 675 14.76 -14.50 28.39
N ILE A 676 15.25 -15.74 28.50
CA ILE A 676 15.09 -16.76 27.48
C ILE A 676 14.36 -17.95 28.10
N HIS A 677 13.27 -18.39 27.47
CA HIS A 677 12.48 -19.50 27.98
C HIS A 677 13.30 -20.79 28.13
N LYS A 678 13.07 -21.57 29.18
CA LYS A 678 13.88 -22.76 29.56
C LYS A 678 14.00 -23.84 28.47
N GLN A 679 12.99 -23.93 27.59
CA GLN A 679 12.96 -24.90 26.50
C GLN A 679 13.62 -24.39 25.23
N THR A 680 14.18 -23.18 25.26
CA THR A 680 14.75 -22.50 24.12
C THR A 680 16.26 -22.43 24.24
N LEU A 681 16.93 -22.53 23.10
CA LEU A 681 18.38 -22.46 22.99
C LEU A 681 18.72 -21.65 21.73
N LEU A 682 19.69 -20.74 21.84
CA LEU A 682 20.17 -19.98 20.70
C LEU A 682 20.99 -20.89 19.78
N ASN A 683 20.73 -20.90 18.49
CA ASN A 683 21.51 -21.65 17.52
C ASN A 683 22.86 -20.96 17.27
N ALA A 684 22.86 -19.64 17.13
CA ALA A 684 24.10 -18.88 17.04
C ALA A 684 24.00 -17.51 17.72
N LEU A 685 25.07 -17.18 18.44
CA LEU A 685 25.45 -15.82 18.81
C LEU A 685 26.76 -15.52 18.08
N SER A 686 26.74 -14.73 17.02
CA SER A 686 27.90 -14.66 16.11
C SER A 686 28.21 -13.26 15.60
N GLY A 687 29.49 -12.99 15.31
CA GLY A 687 29.84 -11.80 14.54
C GLY A 687 29.31 -11.90 13.10
N SER A 688 29.29 -13.11 12.54
CA SER A 688 28.77 -13.39 11.20
C SER A 688 28.06 -14.75 11.12
N VAL A 689 26.97 -14.84 10.37
CA VAL A 689 26.34 -16.11 9.96
C VAL A 689 26.25 -16.23 8.44
N ILE A 690 25.90 -17.42 7.94
CA ILE A 690 25.81 -17.71 6.50
C ILE A 690 24.38 -18.06 6.12
N ARG A 691 23.93 -17.65 4.92
CA ARG A 691 22.67 -18.06 4.27
C ARG A 691 21.43 -17.80 5.12
N VAL A 692 20.93 -16.58 5.06
CA VAL A 692 19.74 -16.22 5.85
C VAL A 692 18.46 -16.57 5.07
N PRO A 693 17.63 -17.49 5.57
CA PRO A 693 16.56 -18.21 4.85
C PRO A 693 15.41 -17.34 4.35
N SER A 694 15.19 -16.18 4.96
CA SER A 694 13.98 -15.36 4.79
C SER A 694 14.07 -14.32 3.69
N TYR A 695 15.23 -14.14 3.08
CA TYR A 695 15.43 -13.07 2.10
C TYR A 695 15.48 -13.56 0.64
N THR A 696 15.19 -14.83 0.37
CA THR A 696 15.06 -15.37 -1.00
C THR A 696 13.64 -15.93 -1.21
N ASN A 697 13.15 -15.87 -2.46
CA ASN A 697 11.86 -16.46 -2.83
C ASN A 697 11.93 -18.00 -2.95
N ASN A 698 13.08 -18.61 -2.64
CA ASN A 698 13.34 -20.02 -2.87
C ASN A 698 13.39 -20.78 -1.55
N LYS A 699 12.44 -21.71 -1.35
CA LYS A 699 12.35 -22.54 -0.14
C LYS A 699 13.53 -23.49 0.07
N ALA A 700 14.39 -23.67 -0.94
CA ALA A 700 15.58 -24.51 -0.85
C ALA A 700 16.78 -23.82 -0.17
N ASP A 701 16.75 -22.50 0.04
CA ASP A 701 17.85 -21.75 0.64
C ASP A 701 17.75 -21.65 2.18
N ILE A 702 16.87 -22.46 2.79
CA ILE A 702 16.54 -22.35 4.22
C ILE A 702 17.56 -23.08 5.09
N ILE A 703 18.81 -22.62 5.14
CA ILE A 703 19.78 -23.09 6.14
C ILE A 703 20.68 -21.92 6.55
N THR A 704 20.35 -21.24 7.65
CA THR A 704 21.35 -20.40 8.31
C THR A 704 22.34 -21.33 9.00
N LEU A 705 23.58 -21.36 8.56
CA LEU A 705 24.65 -22.05 9.29
C LEU A 705 25.48 -21.01 10.05
N PRO A 706 26.01 -21.35 11.23
CA PRO A 706 27.13 -20.62 11.79
C PRO A 706 28.21 -20.46 10.71
N ALA A 707 28.78 -19.27 10.59
CA ALA A 707 29.89 -19.07 9.67
C ALA A 707 31.10 -19.90 10.13
N PRO A 708 31.95 -20.38 9.20
CA PRO A 708 33.21 -20.99 9.58
C PRO A 708 34.09 -19.95 10.28
N SER A 709 34.95 -20.42 11.18
CA SER A 709 36.00 -19.60 11.77
C SER A 709 37.02 -19.24 10.69
N LEU A 710 36.96 -18.01 10.19
CA LEU A 710 37.88 -17.46 9.21
C LEU A 710 38.21 -16.01 9.62
N ALA A 711 39.47 -15.60 9.44
CA ALA A 711 39.91 -14.25 9.75
C ALA A 711 39.03 -13.18 9.08
N GLN A 712 38.77 -13.32 7.78
CA GLN A 712 37.96 -12.38 6.99
C GLN A 712 36.49 -12.27 7.43
N LEU A 713 36.01 -13.18 8.29
CA LEU A 713 34.66 -13.17 8.85
C LEU A 713 34.65 -12.85 10.36
N THR A 714 35.80 -12.51 10.93
CA THR A 714 36.02 -12.35 12.37
C THR A 714 36.71 -11.01 12.71
N GLU A 715 37.59 -10.52 11.83
CA GLU A 715 38.43 -9.33 12.04
C GLU A 715 37.64 -8.13 12.56
N ASP A 716 38.11 -7.55 13.65
CA ASP A 716 37.53 -6.46 14.44
C ASP A 716 36.03 -6.65 14.79
N ASN A 717 35.43 -7.84 14.68
CA ASN A 717 34.05 -8.03 15.14
C ASN A 717 34.00 -8.05 16.68
N HIS A 718 33.04 -7.33 17.25
CA HIS A 718 32.93 -7.10 18.70
C HIS A 718 31.65 -7.72 19.28
N LEU A 719 31.81 -8.52 20.34
CA LEU A 719 30.72 -8.95 21.21
C LEU A 719 30.75 -8.17 22.53
N ILE A 720 29.61 -7.59 22.91
CA ILE A 720 29.45 -6.87 24.17
C ILE A 720 28.22 -7.41 24.90
N LEU A 721 28.42 -7.95 26.11
CA LEU A 721 27.37 -8.60 26.89
C LEU A 721 27.28 -8.04 28.30
N GLU A 722 26.04 -7.84 28.76
CA GLU A 722 25.75 -7.52 30.17
C GLU A 722 25.24 -8.72 30.98
N GLN A 723 24.64 -9.70 30.31
CA GLN A 723 24.10 -10.90 30.95
C GLN A 723 24.77 -12.16 30.41
N PRO A 724 24.91 -13.21 31.25
CA PRO A 724 25.35 -14.53 30.82
C PRO A 724 24.48 -15.08 29.69
N LEU A 725 25.08 -15.38 28.54
CA LEU A 725 24.40 -16.02 27.41
C LEU A 725 25.05 -17.35 27.03
N ARG A 726 24.21 -18.30 26.63
CA ARG A 726 24.64 -19.59 26.09
C ARG A 726 24.01 -19.84 24.73
N ALA A 727 24.80 -20.37 23.80
CA ALA A 727 24.35 -20.75 22.47
C ALA A 727 24.98 -22.08 22.05
N ARG A 728 24.38 -22.76 21.07
CA ARG A 728 25.02 -23.90 20.40
C ARG A 728 26.38 -23.48 19.84
N VAL A 729 26.41 -22.33 19.16
CA VAL A 729 27.64 -21.74 18.62
C VAL A 729 27.80 -20.29 19.07
N VAL A 730 28.99 -19.98 19.58
CA VAL A 730 29.50 -18.62 19.75
C VAL A 730 30.80 -18.50 18.94
N ASN A 731 30.84 -17.65 17.91
CA ASN A 731 31.99 -17.60 17.01
C ASN A 731 32.06 -16.26 16.25
N ASN A 732 33.12 -16.09 15.45
CA ASN A 732 33.31 -14.95 14.54
C ASN A 732 33.38 -13.58 15.22
N PHE A 733 33.82 -13.54 16.49
CA PHE A 733 34.17 -12.31 17.18
C PHE A 733 35.67 -12.27 17.41
N GLU A 734 36.30 -11.13 17.14
CA GLU A 734 37.70 -10.90 17.53
C GLU A 734 37.77 -10.35 18.96
N HIS A 735 36.81 -9.52 19.38
CA HIS A 735 36.85 -8.83 20.67
C HIS A 735 35.64 -9.12 21.55
N TYR A 736 35.87 -9.16 22.85
CA TYR A 736 34.88 -9.45 23.88
C TYR A 736 34.92 -8.37 24.97
N SER A 737 33.81 -7.69 25.19
CA SER A 737 33.61 -6.79 26.33
C SER A 737 32.46 -7.28 27.19
N LEU A 738 32.74 -7.62 28.45
CA LEU A 738 31.81 -8.28 29.34
C LEU A 738 31.53 -7.36 30.53
N ILE A 739 30.27 -7.01 30.77
CA ILE A 739 29.87 -6.14 31.88
C ILE A 739 29.56 -7.02 33.09
N TYR A 740 30.28 -6.79 34.18
CA TYR A 740 30.17 -7.56 35.41
C TYR A 740 29.01 -7.10 36.28
N HIS A 741 28.23 -8.07 36.79
CA HIS A 741 27.28 -7.87 37.87
C HIS A 741 27.54 -8.85 39.02
N SER A 742 27.36 -8.36 40.25
CA SER A 742 27.67 -9.12 41.47
C SER A 742 26.81 -10.37 41.69
N ASN A 743 25.69 -10.52 40.97
CA ASN A 743 24.82 -11.70 40.97
C ASN A 743 25.23 -12.79 39.96
N ASN A 744 26.20 -12.53 39.08
CA ASN A 744 26.62 -13.41 37.98
C ASN A 744 27.96 -14.12 38.26
N GLN A 745 28.33 -14.33 39.54
CA GLN A 745 29.68 -14.78 39.92
C GLN A 745 30.01 -16.22 39.53
N ASP A 746 29.02 -17.10 39.44
CA ASP A 746 29.24 -18.55 39.35
C ASP A 746 29.13 -19.12 37.93
N LYS A 747 28.90 -18.27 36.92
CA LYS A 747 28.67 -18.70 35.53
C LYS A 747 29.55 -17.91 34.55
N PRO A 748 30.03 -18.55 33.47
CA PRO A 748 30.66 -17.82 32.38
C PRO A 748 29.68 -16.81 31.78
N LEU A 749 30.17 -15.63 31.41
CA LEU A 749 29.35 -14.57 30.81
C LEU A 749 28.98 -14.90 29.35
N VAL A 750 29.74 -15.79 28.69
CA VAL A 750 29.36 -16.37 27.41
C VAL A 750 29.78 -17.83 27.32
N GLU A 751 28.91 -18.68 26.78
CA GLU A 751 29.15 -20.13 26.65
C GLU A 751 28.77 -20.66 25.25
N SER A 752 29.71 -21.39 24.63
CA SER A 752 29.50 -22.19 23.41
C SER A 752 29.38 -23.67 23.75
N LEU A 753 28.33 -24.35 23.26
CA LEU A 753 28.02 -25.74 23.60
C LEU A 753 28.52 -26.76 22.58
N GLU A 754 28.57 -26.42 21.29
CA GLU A 754 28.79 -27.40 20.21
C GLU A 754 30.06 -27.14 19.40
N THR A 755 30.66 -25.95 19.48
CA THR A 755 31.84 -25.59 18.65
C THR A 755 32.92 -24.86 19.45
N PRO A 756 34.20 -25.00 19.08
CA PRO A 756 35.27 -24.18 19.64
C PRO A 756 35.02 -22.69 19.38
N ILE A 757 35.43 -21.84 20.32
CA ILE A 757 35.42 -20.39 20.14
C ILE A 757 36.76 -19.97 19.54
N ASN A 758 36.74 -19.19 18.45
CA ASN A 758 37.95 -18.70 17.80
C ASN A 758 38.54 -17.49 18.55
N LEU A 759 39.86 -17.40 18.61
CA LEU A 759 40.60 -16.33 19.26
C LEU A 759 41.68 -15.77 18.34
N SER A 760 41.92 -14.46 18.46
CA SER A 760 42.96 -13.74 17.72
C SER A 760 44.06 -13.21 18.64
N SER A 761 45.27 -13.06 18.11
CA SER A 761 46.36 -12.37 18.84
C SER A 761 46.09 -10.88 19.03
N GLU A 762 45.27 -10.30 18.16
CA GLU A 762 44.84 -8.91 18.25
C GLU A 762 43.56 -8.74 19.08
N SER A 763 43.02 -9.83 19.65
CA SER A 763 41.82 -9.81 20.47
C SER A 763 41.96 -8.89 21.69
N GLN A 764 40.81 -8.42 22.16
CA GLN A 764 40.67 -7.72 23.43
C GLN A 764 39.58 -8.43 24.24
N ILE A 765 39.92 -8.89 25.44
CA ILE A 765 38.95 -9.45 26.40
C ILE A 765 38.91 -8.52 27.60
N THR A 766 37.82 -7.75 27.73
CA THR A 766 37.69 -6.70 28.75
C THR A 766 36.55 -7.02 29.70
N LEU A 767 36.81 -6.88 31.00
CA LEU A 767 35.77 -6.87 32.02
C LEU A 767 35.45 -5.42 32.40
N LEU A 768 34.19 -5.05 32.26
CA LEU A 768 33.67 -3.71 32.52
C LEU A 768 32.83 -3.71 33.78
N LEU A 769 32.82 -2.57 34.48
CA LEU A 769 31.94 -2.34 35.62
C LEU A 769 31.14 -1.05 35.42
N LYS A 770 29.82 -1.15 35.58
CA LYS A 770 28.94 0.03 35.64
C LYS A 770 29.15 0.80 36.95
N LYS A 771 28.95 2.11 36.91
CA LYS A 771 28.99 2.97 38.09
C LYS A 771 27.92 2.52 39.10
N GLY A 772 28.34 2.28 40.34
CA GLY A 772 27.45 1.85 41.44
C GLY A 772 27.44 0.33 41.67
N GLU A 773 27.92 -0.48 40.72
CA GLU A 773 28.09 -1.92 40.91
C GLU A 773 29.29 -2.24 41.82
N LYS A 774 29.18 -3.35 42.55
CA LYS A 774 30.28 -3.86 43.38
C LYS A 774 31.29 -4.57 42.48
N ALA A 775 32.55 -4.11 42.52
CA ALA A 775 33.63 -4.79 41.81
C ALA A 775 33.86 -6.21 42.36
N PRO A 776 34.35 -7.15 41.51
CA PRO A 776 34.81 -8.43 41.99
C PRO A 776 35.96 -8.24 43.00
N LYS A 777 36.08 -9.19 43.94
CA LYS A 777 37.12 -9.12 44.98
C LYS A 777 38.50 -9.26 44.34
N LYS A 778 39.46 -8.44 44.77
CA LYS A 778 40.87 -8.60 44.36
C LYS A 778 41.36 -10.01 44.73
N GLY A 779 42.05 -10.67 43.80
CA GLY A 779 42.50 -12.06 43.90
C GLY A 779 41.42 -13.10 43.58
N SER A 780 40.23 -12.69 43.16
CA SER A 780 39.19 -13.63 42.70
C SER A 780 39.37 -14.00 41.22
N LYS A 781 38.80 -15.14 40.83
CA LYS A 781 38.68 -15.57 39.44
C LYS A 781 37.25 -15.40 38.98
N VAL A 782 37.05 -14.71 37.85
CA VAL A 782 35.74 -14.56 37.21
C VAL A 782 35.75 -15.38 35.93
N ALA A 783 34.79 -16.31 35.76
CA ALA A 783 34.63 -17.05 34.52
C ALA A 783 34.12 -16.10 33.43
N LEU A 784 34.91 -15.90 32.37
CA LEU A 784 34.57 -14.95 31.31
C LEU A 784 33.91 -15.66 30.13
N ILE A 785 34.62 -16.63 29.55
CA ILE A 785 34.26 -17.32 28.31
C ILE A 785 34.40 -18.82 28.54
N SER A 786 33.37 -19.60 28.18
CA SER A 786 33.37 -21.06 28.25
C SER A 786 33.08 -21.67 26.88
N SER A 787 33.79 -22.77 26.56
CA SER A 787 33.55 -23.56 25.36
C SER A 787 33.68 -25.04 25.67
N GLN A 788 32.62 -25.80 25.42
CA GLN A 788 32.61 -27.25 25.67
C GLN A 788 33.59 -28.01 24.77
N ASN A 789 34.00 -27.41 23.65
CA ASN A 789 34.96 -27.99 22.69
C ASN A 789 36.30 -27.22 22.65
N GLY A 790 36.58 -26.38 23.65
CA GLY A 790 37.83 -25.62 23.75
C GLY A 790 37.91 -24.41 22.80
N PHE A 791 39.12 -23.99 22.45
CA PHE A 791 39.37 -22.78 21.68
C PHE A 791 40.22 -23.08 20.44
N SER A 792 39.99 -22.32 19.37
CA SER A 792 40.74 -22.36 18.11
C SER A 792 41.39 -21.02 17.80
N ASP A 793 42.35 -21.01 16.88
CA ASP A 793 42.84 -19.74 16.34
C ASP A 793 41.77 -19.06 15.46
N ILE A 794 42.05 -17.85 14.99
CA ILE A 794 41.11 -17.04 14.19
C ILE A 794 40.63 -17.75 12.90
N ASN A 795 41.42 -18.70 12.38
CA ASN A 795 41.13 -19.49 11.18
C ASN A 795 40.54 -20.88 11.50
N GLY A 796 40.17 -21.12 12.77
CA GLY A 796 39.56 -22.36 13.19
C GLY A 796 40.52 -23.52 13.42
N ASN A 797 41.84 -23.29 13.40
CA ASN A 797 42.80 -24.37 13.69
C ASN A 797 42.82 -24.67 15.19
N THR A 798 42.84 -25.95 15.53
CA THR A 798 42.94 -26.41 16.93
C THR A 798 44.24 -25.95 17.57
N MET A 799 44.15 -25.45 18.80
CA MET A 799 45.31 -25.06 19.61
C MET A 799 45.52 -26.03 20.78
N ASN A 800 46.76 -26.34 21.10
CA ASN A 800 47.10 -27.01 22.34
C ASN A 800 47.18 -26.01 23.52
N GLU A 801 47.28 -26.53 24.75
CA GLU A 801 47.28 -25.71 25.97
C GLU A 801 48.45 -24.70 26.02
N ALA A 802 49.64 -25.06 25.55
CA ALA A 802 50.79 -24.16 25.51
C ALA A 802 50.58 -23.00 24.53
N GLN A 803 50.03 -23.29 23.35
CA GLN A 803 49.68 -22.29 22.33
C GLN A 803 48.60 -21.33 22.86
N LEU A 804 47.56 -21.87 23.51
CA LEU A 804 46.49 -21.07 24.07
C LEU A 804 46.98 -20.16 25.21
N ASN A 805 47.82 -20.66 26.12
CA ASN A 805 48.40 -19.83 27.18
C ASN A 805 49.28 -18.69 26.63
N GLN A 806 50.10 -18.95 25.60
CA GLN A 806 50.87 -17.90 24.92
C GLN A 806 49.96 -16.86 24.24
N LEU A 807 48.85 -17.29 23.66
CA LEU A 807 47.87 -16.40 23.05
C LEU A 807 47.20 -15.50 24.10
N LEU A 808 46.75 -16.07 25.22
CA LEU A 808 46.12 -15.32 26.32
C LEU A 808 47.08 -14.29 26.94
N GLU A 809 48.38 -14.60 27.02
CA GLU A 809 49.39 -13.64 27.49
C GLU A 809 49.51 -12.43 26.54
N ARG A 810 49.44 -12.66 25.22
CA ARG A 810 49.42 -11.57 24.22
C ARG A 810 48.16 -10.72 24.32
N ILE A 811 46.99 -11.37 24.39
CA ILE A 811 45.69 -10.69 24.54
C ILE A 811 45.67 -9.81 25.80
N SER A 812 46.21 -10.30 26.92
CA SER A 812 46.26 -9.56 28.19
C SER A 812 47.10 -8.29 28.13
N LYS A 813 48.01 -8.16 27.15
CA LYS A 813 48.91 -7.00 26.97
C LYS A 813 48.44 -6.05 25.87
N ASN A 814 47.32 -6.34 25.19
CA ASN A 814 46.83 -5.53 24.09
C ASN A 814 46.29 -4.16 24.61
N PRO A 815 46.84 -3.01 24.14
CA PRO A 815 46.44 -1.69 24.64
C PRO A 815 45.19 -1.11 23.95
N LYS A 816 44.61 -1.78 22.94
CA LYS A 816 43.42 -1.30 22.24
C LYS A 816 42.25 -1.05 23.21
N THR A 817 41.45 -0.03 22.95
CA THR A 817 40.23 0.28 23.72
C THR A 817 39.08 0.62 22.80
N LEU A 818 37.92 -0.01 23.01
CA LEU A 818 36.69 0.29 22.28
C LEU A 818 36.05 1.61 22.75
N ASP A 819 35.55 2.41 21.81
CA ASP A 819 34.71 3.57 22.12
C ASP A 819 33.25 3.15 22.32
N TYR A 820 32.91 2.76 23.54
CA TYR A 820 31.55 2.35 23.92
C TYR A 820 30.50 3.45 23.72
N LYS A 821 30.89 4.74 23.58
CA LYS A 821 29.93 5.85 23.38
C LYS A 821 29.27 5.83 21.99
N LYS A 822 29.83 5.06 21.05
CA LYS A 822 29.21 4.82 19.72
C LYS A 822 27.97 3.93 19.81
N ILE A 823 27.81 3.17 20.90
CA ILE A 823 26.65 2.29 21.11
C ILE A 823 25.55 3.11 21.82
N PRO A 824 24.38 3.33 21.20
CA PRO A 824 23.37 4.23 21.72
C PRO A 824 22.95 3.94 23.17
N GLN A 825 22.84 2.67 23.54
CA GLN A 825 22.45 2.23 24.88
C GLN A 825 23.56 2.38 25.94
N LEU A 826 24.83 2.45 25.54
CA LEU A 826 25.95 2.65 26.46
C LEU A 826 26.46 4.10 26.49
N LYS A 827 25.93 4.97 25.62
CA LYS A 827 26.40 6.36 25.48
C LYS A 827 26.36 7.18 26.78
N GLN A 828 25.37 6.91 27.64
CA GLN A 828 25.21 7.59 28.92
C GLN A 828 25.73 6.77 30.11
N GLU A 829 26.18 5.54 29.85
CA GLU A 829 26.68 4.64 30.88
C GLU A 829 28.10 5.04 31.30
N SER A 830 28.36 5.00 32.61
CA SER A 830 29.68 5.21 33.17
C SER A 830 30.36 3.87 33.38
N LEU A 831 31.08 3.41 32.35
CA LEU A 831 31.80 2.14 32.34
C LEU A 831 33.26 2.34 32.75
N ARG A 832 33.76 1.53 33.69
CA ARG A 832 35.19 1.43 34.01
C ARG A 832 35.73 0.06 33.65
N VAL A 833 36.94 0.00 33.11
CA VAL A 833 37.66 -1.25 32.89
C VAL A 833 38.17 -1.78 34.23
N ILE A 834 37.95 -3.07 34.49
CA ILE A 834 38.56 -3.78 35.61
C ILE A 834 39.87 -4.40 35.10
N PRO A 835 41.04 -4.06 35.69
CA PRO A 835 42.29 -4.72 35.37
C PRO A 835 42.20 -6.22 35.66
N LEU A 836 42.68 -7.05 34.73
CA LEU A 836 42.68 -8.50 34.90
C LEU A 836 43.87 -9.13 34.16
N THR A 837 44.25 -10.34 34.58
CA THR A 837 45.11 -11.24 33.80
C THR A 837 44.29 -12.44 33.35
N LEU A 838 44.47 -12.88 32.10
CA LEU A 838 43.74 -14.04 31.57
C LEU A 838 44.45 -15.34 31.97
N SER A 839 43.68 -16.33 32.43
CA SER A 839 44.15 -17.68 32.69
C SER A 839 43.20 -18.73 32.14
N LEU A 840 43.73 -19.91 31.86
CA LEU A 840 42.98 -21.05 31.36
C LEU A 840 42.64 -22.02 32.50
N GLY A 841 41.46 -22.60 32.49
CA GLY A 841 41.07 -23.66 33.42
C GLY A 841 40.10 -24.67 32.80
N ASN A 842 39.68 -25.64 33.62
CA ASN A 842 38.78 -26.74 33.22
C ASN A 842 39.23 -27.48 31.95
N GLU A 843 40.47 -28.00 31.96
CA GLU A 843 41.05 -28.73 30.81
C GLU A 843 41.03 -27.93 29.49
N GLY A 844 41.26 -26.62 29.58
CA GLY A 844 41.27 -25.76 28.40
C GLY A 844 39.91 -25.29 27.91
N ARG A 845 38.85 -25.43 28.71
CA ARG A 845 37.47 -25.10 28.32
C ARG A 845 36.97 -23.77 28.84
N VAL A 846 37.63 -23.17 29.84
CA VAL A 846 37.18 -21.90 30.42
C VAL A 846 38.33 -20.90 30.51
N ILE A 847 38.09 -19.68 30.02
CA ILE A 847 38.97 -18.52 30.21
C ILE A 847 38.47 -17.74 31.43
N TYR A 848 39.36 -17.56 32.40
CA TYR A 848 39.13 -16.78 33.61
C TYR A 848 39.86 -15.43 33.56
N GLY A 849 39.23 -14.40 34.12
CA GLY A 849 39.88 -13.15 34.50
C GLY A 849 40.30 -13.19 35.96
N GLU A 850 41.60 -13.09 36.23
CA GLU A 850 42.18 -12.94 37.57
C GLU A 850 42.28 -11.45 37.92
N ILE A 851 41.59 -11.02 39.00
CA ILE A 851 41.37 -9.60 39.37
C ILE A 851 42.46 -9.03 40.30
#